data_AF-F2UPW3-F1
#
_entry.id   AF-F2UPW3-F1
#
_cell.length_a   1.000
_cell.length_b   1.000
_cell.length_c   1.000
_cell.angle_alpha   90.00
_cell.angle_beta   90.00
_cell.angle_gamma   90.00
#
_symmetry.space_group_name_H-M   'P 1'
#
loop_
_entity.id
_entity.type
_entity.pdbx_description
1 polymer ?
#
loop_
_entity_poly.entity_id
_entity_poly.type
_entity_poly.pdbx_seq_one_letter_code
_entity_poly.pdbx_strand_id
1 'polypeptide(L)'
;MLTCRELYHDLPWAMPRWCLAALLNRPRQSVWESKTFVDSFQRRLLSSLQGTRAAHKARAGQRRLPAAADTRMDDDWAVWLENRFLAYSWLGVTWDATCPFLRAQVRSVAAAPNSNNLWRKFQHCGRIFFCGLDKLEAWAADTQQASHATTQKPREERGAAHRAHRESGDKRDALMMQTQEPCAQQQTHVLETASHENQHKDLGTAHSMSTPTRAPTLTPAVFSLYASLNSQADAERFQGLRTTVFANARAEHVFIQAQAPLASLTVSNADNVHINACSAVIDNLVIRDVTRVVWLPATTQRSTACHLSNVQHIDLRTKSTLTEDLGAFAGIPSVGLATANDDTGVDLAPLHGVKQLELPTEGTEAVRGHSVFQAAETLVLSHTSLTPTDTLPVATVVKLSHMSAVPELLHLPNAIDIALGYGSKVRQFTCAPRVERLVIRDATGTPPCIPKFEHAQVVCLALPHLHLKSEQLVDLSNRVDKLVLRRLLRVPYDADSPHTSTSVVRGIPNHAHVCLDCFEIDGPVPPCVKELQALLEGSALQGSFVSHVPRLSLNDKRGHTRINDVHLLSGRKVLQLMQVLLEGQLASCEQLSLCGCRGRLGLTSIGSLDLNGAVVTTEDGNGDGDTNIDSGDGSDDSDNRALAETKLVITRVHHVTLCRLEECDIHDFGCFQDVQHLTLKECTFKDLASFPPVHVLFLRNCETMDEDGWCPDAVFVDRSPNEMEQLLLAERRRCRAMGARSINGNVLRNASHVHGCTGHLAHPPQSWLHGDAWTMYAHTVDALPTCGRTTVCVSVLAASG
;
A
#
# COMPACT_ATOMS: atom_id res chain seq x y z
N MET A 1 -22.74 -0.89 12.94
CA MET A 1 -21.50 -1.30 13.62
C MET A 1 -21.71 -1.86 15.03
N LEU A 2 -22.75 -1.46 15.79
CA LEU A 2 -22.93 -1.91 17.19
C LEU A 2 -23.05 -3.44 17.38
N THR A 3 -23.61 -4.15 16.39
CA THR A 3 -23.82 -5.61 16.39
C THR A 3 -22.55 -6.46 16.28
N CYS A 4 -21.37 -5.86 16.16
CA CYS A 4 -20.09 -6.59 16.12
C CYS A 4 -19.36 -6.61 17.47
N ARG A 5 -19.95 -6.10 18.56
CA ARG A 5 -19.26 -5.92 19.84
C ARG A 5 -18.94 -7.26 20.53
N GLU A 6 -19.93 -8.13 20.68
CA GLU A 6 -19.76 -9.50 21.22
C GLU A 6 -18.75 -10.28 20.38
N LEU A 7 -18.93 -10.27 19.05
CA LEU A 7 -18.02 -10.83 18.04
C LEU A 7 -16.58 -10.27 18.04
N TYR A 8 -16.26 -9.27 18.87
CA TYR A 8 -14.90 -8.73 19.04
C TYR A 8 -14.35 -8.93 20.46
N HIS A 9 -15.20 -8.87 21.50
CA HIS A 9 -14.79 -9.14 22.89
C HIS A 9 -14.66 -10.64 23.18
N ASP A 10 -15.56 -11.48 22.64
CA ASP A 10 -15.57 -12.94 22.86
C ASP A 10 -14.58 -13.68 21.95
N LEU A 11 -13.59 -12.95 21.41
CA LEU A 11 -12.44 -13.52 20.73
C LEU A 11 -11.39 -13.87 21.80
N PRO A 12 -11.12 -15.15 22.14
CA PRO A 12 -10.03 -15.54 23.07
C PRO A 12 -8.60 -15.17 22.62
N TRP A 13 -8.49 -14.40 21.54
CA TRP A 13 -7.31 -13.65 21.11
C TRP A 13 -7.87 -12.33 20.54
N ALA A 14 -8.02 -11.33 21.41
CA ALA A 14 -8.67 -10.05 21.11
C ALA A 14 -7.71 -9.13 20.33
N MET A 15 -7.30 -9.56 19.14
CA MET A 15 -6.29 -8.87 18.34
C MET A 15 -6.76 -7.43 18.02
N PRO A 16 -6.08 -6.39 18.52
CA PRO A 16 -6.54 -5.02 18.38
C PRO A 16 -6.70 -4.61 16.92
N ARG A 17 -7.67 -3.73 16.64
CA ARG A 17 -7.91 -3.20 15.28
C ARG A 17 -6.65 -2.59 14.65
N TRP A 18 -5.73 -2.04 15.45
CA TRP A 18 -4.48 -1.45 14.96
C TRP A 18 -3.50 -2.49 14.39
N CYS A 19 -3.48 -3.74 14.89
CA CYS A 19 -2.64 -4.81 14.33
C CYS A 19 -3.05 -5.14 12.88
N LEU A 20 -4.36 -5.14 12.60
CA LEU A 20 -4.87 -5.27 11.23
C LEU A 20 -4.69 -3.99 10.43
N ALA A 21 -4.88 -2.80 11.03
CA ALA A 21 -4.69 -1.53 10.32
C ALA A 21 -3.26 -1.38 9.78
N ALA A 22 -2.24 -1.79 10.53
CA ALA A 22 -0.84 -1.76 10.09
C ALA A 22 -0.55 -2.69 8.88
N LEU A 23 -1.29 -3.81 8.76
CA LEU A 23 -1.20 -4.73 7.62
C LEU A 23 -2.07 -4.29 6.43
N LEU A 24 -3.24 -3.70 6.69
CA LEU A 24 -4.22 -3.30 5.68
C LEU A 24 -3.93 -1.91 5.06
N ASN A 25 -3.22 -1.03 5.77
CA ASN A 25 -2.87 0.32 5.31
C ASN A 25 -1.52 0.39 4.56
N ARG A 26 -0.79 -0.72 4.40
CA ARG A 26 0.41 -0.73 3.54
C ARG A 26 0.02 -0.50 2.08
N PRO A 27 0.81 0.28 1.30
CA PRO A 27 0.60 0.42 -0.14
C PRO A 27 0.66 -0.96 -0.82
N ARG A 28 -0.30 -1.22 -1.71
CA ARG A 28 -0.82 -2.57 -2.04
C ARG A 28 0.11 -3.50 -2.85
N GLN A 29 1.43 -3.25 -2.91
CA GLN A 29 2.38 -4.16 -3.58
C GLN A 29 2.59 -5.49 -2.82
N SER A 30 2.31 -5.54 -1.52
CA SER A 30 2.56 -6.72 -0.68
C SER A 30 1.32 -7.59 -0.36
N VAL A 31 0.50 -7.90 -1.36
CA VAL A 31 -0.49 -9.02 -1.26
C VAL A 31 0.18 -10.32 -0.78
N TRP A 32 1.45 -10.50 -1.12
CA TRP A 32 2.35 -11.56 -0.68
C TRP A 32 2.61 -11.60 0.84
N GLU A 33 2.61 -10.46 1.55
CA GLU A 33 2.82 -10.42 3.01
C GLU A 33 1.59 -10.87 3.80
N SER A 34 0.38 -10.67 3.27
CA SER A 34 -0.84 -11.15 3.92
C SER A 34 -0.96 -12.67 3.86
N LYS A 35 -0.37 -13.30 2.81
CA LYS A 35 -0.31 -14.77 2.69
C LYS A 35 0.47 -15.41 3.84
N THR A 36 1.65 -14.92 4.21
CA THR A 36 2.49 -15.62 5.21
C THR A 36 1.82 -15.75 6.58
N PHE A 37 1.13 -14.72 7.07
CA PHE A 37 0.36 -14.79 8.32
C PHE A 37 -0.81 -15.78 8.21
N VAL A 38 -1.64 -15.65 7.18
CA VAL A 38 -2.85 -16.47 6.99
C VAL A 38 -2.50 -17.94 6.71
N ASP A 39 -1.48 -18.21 5.89
CA ASP A 39 -1.02 -19.57 5.56
C ASP A 39 -0.32 -20.26 6.73
N SER A 40 0.28 -19.50 7.66
CA SER A 40 0.85 -20.04 8.91
C SER A 40 -0.24 -20.43 9.90
N PHE A 41 -1.28 -19.60 10.03
CA PHE A 41 -2.49 -19.91 10.80
C PHE A 41 -3.23 -21.13 10.22
N GLN A 42 -3.44 -21.17 8.89
CA GLN A 42 -4.06 -22.30 8.20
C GLN A 42 -3.24 -23.58 8.30
N ARG A 43 -1.89 -23.54 8.19
CA ARG A 43 -1.05 -24.73 8.41
C ARG A 43 -1.17 -25.25 9.85
N ARG A 44 -1.05 -24.40 10.86
CA ARG A 44 -1.22 -24.79 12.27
C ARG A 44 -2.61 -25.43 12.52
N LEU A 45 -3.67 -24.92 11.89
CA LEU A 45 -5.03 -25.49 11.96
C LEU A 45 -5.18 -26.84 11.24
N LEU A 46 -4.72 -26.93 9.98
CA LEU A 46 -4.85 -28.15 9.17
C LEU A 46 -4.01 -29.31 9.73
N SER A 47 -2.82 -29.02 10.27
CA SER A 47 -2.00 -30.02 10.97
C SER A 47 -2.69 -30.55 12.23
N SER A 48 -3.47 -29.73 12.94
CA SER A 48 -4.27 -30.18 14.09
C SER A 48 -5.36 -31.19 13.65
N LEU A 49 -6.12 -30.83 12.62
CA LEU A 49 -7.19 -31.68 12.03
C LEU A 49 -6.67 -33.01 11.45
N GLN A 50 -5.43 -33.06 10.97
CA GLN A 50 -4.78 -34.30 10.53
C GLN A 50 -4.24 -35.12 11.71
N GLY A 51 -3.67 -34.46 12.72
CA GLY A 51 -3.11 -35.10 13.92
C GLY A 51 -4.15 -35.83 14.76
N THR A 52 -5.30 -35.20 15.06
CA THR A 52 -6.40 -35.84 15.80
C THR A 52 -6.93 -37.07 15.06
N ARG A 53 -7.16 -36.95 13.76
CA ARG A 53 -7.71 -38.02 12.91
C ARG A 53 -6.77 -39.22 12.78
N ALA A 54 -5.45 -38.99 12.81
CA ALA A 54 -4.45 -40.05 12.88
C ALA A 54 -4.44 -40.74 14.26
N ALA A 55 -4.47 -39.97 15.35
CA ALA A 55 -4.47 -40.49 16.72
C ALA A 55 -5.71 -41.34 17.03
N HIS A 56 -6.90 -40.93 16.58
CA HIS A 56 -8.12 -41.72 16.74
C HIS A 56 -8.09 -43.03 15.92
N LYS A 57 -7.50 -43.03 14.71
CA LYS A 57 -7.29 -44.27 13.96
C LYS A 57 -6.35 -45.25 14.68
N ALA A 58 -5.31 -44.76 15.35
CA ALA A 58 -4.40 -45.60 16.14
C ALA A 58 -5.07 -46.17 17.41
N ARG A 59 -6.01 -45.44 18.02
CA ARG A 59 -6.76 -45.90 19.22
C ARG A 59 -7.93 -46.84 18.95
N ALA A 60 -8.40 -46.95 17.70
CA ALA A 60 -9.57 -47.75 17.34
C ALA A 60 -9.48 -49.26 17.66
N GLY A 61 -8.30 -49.78 18.03
CA GLY A 61 -8.08 -51.18 18.40
C GLY A 61 -8.52 -51.59 19.81
N GLN A 62 -8.82 -50.67 20.74
CA GLN A 62 -9.11 -51.03 22.14
C GLN A 62 -10.29 -50.30 22.78
N ARG A 63 -11.24 -51.11 23.28
CA ARG A 63 -12.45 -50.80 24.07
C ARG A 63 -13.51 -49.90 23.41
N ARG A 64 -14.71 -50.46 23.27
CA ARG A 64 -15.95 -49.72 22.98
C ARG A 64 -16.30 -48.81 24.16
N LEU A 65 -16.43 -47.51 23.90
CA LEU A 65 -17.10 -46.50 24.73
C LEU A 65 -18.16 -45.79 23.86
N PRO A 66 -19.19 -45.14 24.43
CA PRO A 66 -20.33 -44.64 23.67
C PRO A 66 -19.96 -43.46 22.76
N ALA A 67 -20.11 -43.65 21.44
CA ALA A 67 -19.70 -42.71 20.39
C ALA A 67 -20.56 -41.43 20.24
N ALA A 68 -21.22 -40.99 21.32
CA ALA A 68 -22.16 -39.87 21.31
C ALA A 68 -21.59 -38.55 21.90
N ALA A 69 -20.36 -38.58 22.42
CA ALA A 69 -19.67 -37.40 22.96
C ALA A 69 -18.77 -36.72 21.91
N ASP A 70 -17.94 -37.50 21.21
CA ASP A 70 -16.89 -36.99 20.31
C ASP A 70 -17.42 -36.09 19.18
N THR A 71 -18.62 -36.38 18.64
CA THR A 71 -19.20 -35.59 17.53
C THR A 71 -19.48 -34.14 17.88
N ARG A 72 -19.79 -33.82 19.15
CA ARG A 72 -20.06 -32.42 19.57
C ARG A 72 -18.83 -31.52 19.48
N MET A 73 -17.64 -32.03 19.77
CA MET A 73 -16.42 -31.22 19.69
C MET A 73 -16.07 -30.81 18.26
N ASP A 74 -16.28 -31.70 17.28
CA ASP A 74 -16.03 -31.38 15.86
C ASP A 74 -17.05 -30.34 15.34
N ASP A 75 -18.33 -30.45 15.73
CA ASP A 75 -19.39 -29.49 15.38
C ASP A 75 -19.13 -28.09 16.00
N ASP A 76 -18.84 -28.01 17.31
CA ASP A 76 -18.54 -26.74 18.00
C ASP A 76 -17.28 -26.06 17.40
N TRP A 77 -16.27 -26.84 17.04
CA TRP A 77 -15.04 -26.34 16.41
C TRP A 77 -15.28 -25.83 14.97
N ALA A 78 -16.13 -26.51 14.19
CA ALA A 78 -16.52 -26.04 12.86
C ALA A 78 -17.26 -24.69 12.94
N VAL A 79 -18.21 -24.55 13.87
CA VAL A 79 -18.95 -23.29 14.11
C VAL A 79 -18.01 -22.17 14.58
N TRP A 80 -17.03 -22.48 15.44
CA TRP A 80 -16.00 -21.51 15.86
C TRP A 80 -15.15 -21.02 14.68
N LEU A 81 -14.70 -21.92 13.81
CA LEU A 81 -13.94 -21.58 12.60
C LEU A 81 -14.76 -20.73 11.62
N GLU A 82 -16.03 -21.07 11.36
CA GLU A 82 -16.92 -20.27 10.51
C GLU A 82 -17.10 -18.84 11.05
N ASN A 83 -17.36 -18.69 12.35
CA ASN A 83 -17.53 -17.36 12.96
C ASN A 83 -16.24 -16.53 12.91
N ARG A 84 -15.06 -17.13 13.17
CA ARG A 84 -13.75 -16.48 13.03
C ARG A 84 -13.46 -16.06 11.58
N PHE A 85 -13.73 -16.93 10.62
CA PHE A 85 -13.53 -16.67 9.19
C PHE A 85 -14.40 -15.51 8.70
N LEU A 86 -15.67 -15.48 9.12
CA LEU A 86 -16.58 -14.37 8.86
C LEU A 86 -16.15 -13.07 9.54
N ALA A 87 -15.66 -13.11 10.79
CA ALA A 87 -15.17 -11.93 11.49
C ALA A 87 -14.00 -11.26 10.75
N TYR A 88 -13.02 -12.04 10.27
CA TYR A 88 -11.93 -11.50 9.44
C TYR A 88 -12.41 -10.98 8.08
N SER A 89 -13.40 -11.62 7.46
CA SER A 89 -14.04 -11.12 6.23
C SER A 89 -14.73 -9.76 6.46
N TRP A 90 -15.47 -9.60 7.57
CA TRP A 90 -16.05 -8.32 8.01
C TRP A 90 -15.01 -7.23 8.32
N LEU A 91 -13.77 -7.61 8.62
CA LEU A 91 -12.63 -6.70 8.78
C LEU A 91 -11.88 -6.42 7.47
N GLY A 92 -12.39 -6.92 6.34
CA GLY A 92 -11.91 -6.62 5.00
C GLY A 92 -10.79 -7.53 4.49
N VAL A 93 -10.50 -8.66 5.16
CA VAL A 93 -9.52 -9.64 4.69
C VAL A 93 -9.98 -10.26 3.37
N THR A 94 -9.09 -10.25 2.38
CA THR A 94 -9.28 -10.88 1.06
C THR A 94 -8.62 -12.25 1.04
N TRP A 95 -9.40 -13.28 0.73
CA TRP A 95 -8.96 -14.68 0.74
C TRP A 95 -8.49 -15.13 -0.64
N ASP A 96 -7.43 -15.91 -0.74
CA ASP A 96 -7.04 -16.57 -2.00
C ASP A 96 -8.10 -17.62 -2.40
N ALA A 97 -8.47 -17.68 -3.69
CA ALA A 97 -9.43 -18.64 -4.24
C ALA A 97 -9.02 -20.12 -4.10
N THR A 98 -7.77 -20.40 -3.71
CA THR A 98 -7.26 -21.73 -3.35
C THR A 98 -7.42 -22.07 -1.86
N CYS A 99 -7.89 -21.14 -1.01
CA CYS A 99 -8.08 -21.32 0.43
C CYS A 99 -8.81 -22.65 0.73
N PRO A 100 -8.17 -23.63 1.41
CA PRO A 100 -8.74 -24.95 1.64
C PRO A 100 -10.05 -24.93 2.41
N PHE A 101 -10.22 -23.99 3.34
CA PHE A 101 -11.47 -23.80 4.09
C PHE A 101 -12.62 -23.36 3.18
N LEU A 102 -12.42 -22.32 2.36
CA LEU A 102 -13.42 -21.89 1.38
C LEU A 102 -13.75 -23.01 0.38
N ARG A 103 -12.75 -23.71 -0.14
CA ARG A 103 -12.95 -24.82 -1.08
C ARG A 103 -13.72 -25.98 -0.46
N ALA A 104 -13.42 -26.34 0.79
CA ALA A 104 -14.23 -27.30 1.53
C ALA A 104 -15.67 -26.80 1.72
N GLN A 105 -15.89 -25.50 1.94
CA GLN A 105 -17.21 -24.91 2.18
C GLN A 105 -18.04 -24.61 0.92
N VAL A 106 -17.45 -24.50 -0.27
CA VAL A 106 -18.22 -24.57 -1.54
C VAL A 106 -18.72 -26.00 -1.75
N ARG A 107 -17.85 -26.99 -1.49
CA ARG A 107 -18.14 -28.42 -1.67
C ARG A 107 -19.08 -28.99 -0.59
N SER A 108 -19.10 -28.42 0.62
CA SER A 108 -19.98 -28.87 1.71
C SER A 108 -21.46 -28.58 1.41
N VAL A 109 -21.77 -27.44 0.77
CA VAL A 109 -23.15 -27.08 0.38
C VAL A 109 -23.75 -28.10 -0.59
N ALA A 110 -22.93 -28.69 -1.47
CA ALA A 110 -23.34 -29.77 -2.37
C ALA A 110 -23.88 -31.01 -1.62
N ALA A 111 -23.32 -31.29 -0.44
CA ALA A 111 -23.70 -32.43 0.40
C ALA A 111 -24.79 -32.09 1.44
N ALA A 112 -24.83 -30.84 1.94
CA ALA A 112 -25.72 -30.43 3.02
C ALA A 112 -26.34 -29.02 2.76
N PRO A 113 -27.43 -28.91 1.98
CA PRO A 113 -28.06 -27.63 1.64
C PRO A 113 -28.55 -26.76 2.82
N ASN A 114 -28.55 -27.28 4.05
CA ASN A 114 -28.92 -26.53 5.25
C ASN A 114 -27.74 -25.73 5.86
N SER A 115 -26.48 -25.96 5.44
CA SER A 115 -25.29 -25.22 5.94
C SER A 115 -25.14 -23.80 5.39
N ASN A 116 -26.09 -23.34 4.55
CA ASN A 116 -26.08 -22.06 3.84
C ASN A 116 -25.98 -20.77 4.71
N ASN A 117 -25.84 -20.87 6.04
CA ASN A 117 -25.66 -19.73 6.93
C ASN A 117 -24.30 -19.02 6.71
N LEU A 118 -23.22 -19.78 6.46
CA LEU A 118 -21.91 -19.22 6.13
C LEU A 118 -21.99 -18.35 4.87
N TRP A 119 -22.49 -18.91 3.76
CA TRP A 119 -22.59 -18.23 2.47
C TRP A 119 -23.56 -17.03 2.49
N ARG A 120 -24.69 -17.13 3.21
CA ARG A 120 -25.60 -15.99 3.41
C ARG A 120 -24.96 -14.82 4.16
N LYS A 121 -23.94 -15.06 5.00
CA LYS A 121 -23.15 -13.99 5.62
C LYS A 121 -21.99 -13.53 4.71
N PHE A 122 -21.29 -14.48 4.07
CA PHE A 122 -20.13 -14.22 3.22
C PHE A 122 -20.48 -13.49 1.90
N GLN A 123 -21.69 -13.62 1.37
CA GLN A 123 -22.18 -12.79 0.26
C GLN A 123 -22.29 -11.28 0.59
N HIS A 124 -22.14 -10.89 1.87
CA HIS A 124 -22.23 -9.49 2.32
C HIS A 124 -20.89 -8.90 2.82
N CYS A 125 -19.91 -9.73 3.18
CA CYS A 125 -18.59 -9.28 3.65
C CYS A 125 -17.39 -10.00 3.01
N GLY A 126 -17.63 -11.07 2.25
CA GLY A 126 -16.60 -11.93 1.70
C GLY A 126 -15.87 -11.32 0.51
N ARG A 127 -14.55 -11.37 0.55
CA ARG A 127 -13.63 -10.93 -0.50
C ARG A 127 -12.77 -12.10 -0.97
N ILE A 128 -12.72 -12.36 -2.28
CA ILE A 128 -11.87 -13.41 -2.85
C ILE A 128 -10.93 -12.84 -3.93
N PHE A 129 -9.65 -13.20 -3.86
CA PHE A 129 -8.64 -12.93 -4.90
C PHE A 129 -8.39 -14.16 -5.76
N PHE A 130 -8.44 -13.97 -7.08
CA PHE A 130 -8.19 -14.99 -8.10
C PHE A 130 -6.88 -14.69 -8.81
N CYS A 131 -5.87 -15.54 -8.58
CA CYS A 131 -4.55 -15.45 -9.21
C CYS A 131 -4.51 -16.34 -10.47
N GLY A 132 -5.22 -15.91 -11.52
CA GLY A 132 -5.37 -16.64 -12.78
C GLY A 132 -6.84 -16.93 -13.15
N LEU A 133 -7.12 -16.98 -14.46
CA LEU A 133 -8.44 -17.38 -14.99
C LEU A 133 -8.76 -18.83 -14.63
N ASP A 134 -7.76 -19.72 -14.58
CA ASP A 134 -7.89 -21.12 -14.18
C ASP A 134 -8.42 -21.28 -12.73
N LYS A 135 -8.04 -20.38 -11.81
CA LYS A 135 -8.56 -20.36 -10.44
C LYS A 135 -10.02 -19.93 -10.38
N LEU A 136 -10.44 -19.04 -11.30
CA LEU A 136 -11.81 -18.58 -11.48
C LEU A 136 -12.69 -19.69 -12.09
N GLU A 137 -12.19 -20.36 -13.12
CA GLU A 137 -12.80 -21.55 -13.75
C GLU A 137 -12.97 -22.70 -12.76
N ALA A 138 -11.91 -23.04 -12.01
CA ALA A 138 -11.97 -24.08 -10.98
C ALA A 138 -12.94 -23.73 -9.84
N TRP A 139 -13.16 -22.44 -9.54
CA TRP A 139 -14.17 -21.99 -8.56
C TRP A 139 -15.60 -22.10 -9.13
N ALA A 140 -15.77 -21.74 -10.40
CA ALA A 140 -17.02 -21.90 -11.13
C ALA A 140 -17.47 -23.37 -11.17
N ALA A 141 -16.55 -24.30 -11.45
CA ALA A 141 -16.82 -25.73 -11.47
C ALA A 141 -17.32 -26.25 -10.11
N ASP A 142 -16.60 -25.97 -9.02
CA ASP A 142 -17.03 -26.33 -7.65
C ASP A 142 -18.43 -25.76 -7.33
N THR A 143 -18.68 -24.50 -7.74
CA THR A 143 -19.96 -23.79 -7.50
C THR A 143 -21.11 -24.40 -8.30
N GLN A 144 -20.90 -24.70 -9.59
CA GLN A 144 -21.89 -25.32 -10.46
C GLN A 144 -22.24 -26.73 -9.97
N GLN A 145 -21.23 -27.53 -9.59
CA GLN A 145 -21.42 -28.87 -9.03
C GLN A 145 -22.31 -28.84 -7.76
N ALA A 146 -22.11 -27.87 -6.87
CA ALA A 146 -22.96 -27.68 -5.68
C ALA A 146 -24.41 -27.33 -6.02
N SER A 147 -24.62 -26.50 -7.06
CA SER A 147 -25.97 -26.15 -7.52
C SER A 147 -26.71 -27.37 -8.11
N HIS A 148 -26.05 -28.17 -8.95
CA HIS A 148 -26.65 -29.39 -9.53
C HIS A 148 -26.98 -30.45 -8.48
N ALA A 149 -26.08 -30.69 -7.52
CA ALA A 149 -26.33 -31.63 -6.42
C ALA A 149 -27.55 -31.25 -5.57
N THR A 150 -27.76 -29.94 -5.35
CA THR A 150 -28.93 -29.40 -4.65
C THR A 150 -30.24 -29.65 -5.43
N THR A 151 -30.19 -29.63 -6.77
CA THR A 151 -31.38 -29.78 -7.64
C THR A 151 -31.77 -31.25 -7.90
N GLN A 152 -30.83 -32.20 -7.87
CA GLN A 152 -31.09 -33.60 -8.25
C GLN A 152 -31.65 -34.51 -7.14
N LYS A 153 -31.88 -34.02 -5.90
CA LYS A 153 -32.37 -34.88 -4.81
C LYS A 153 -33.77 -35.45 -5.16
N PRO A 154 -33.96 -36.78 -5.21
CA PRO A 154 -35.01 -37.38 -6.02
C PRO A 154 -36.43 -37.14 -5.50
N ARG A 155 -37.35 -36.95 -6.44
CA ARG A 155 -38.79 -36.71 -6.21
C ARG A 155 -39.56 -37.98 -5.77
N GLU A 156 -38.87 -39.12 -5.71
CA GLU A 156 -39.45 -40.46 -5.60
C GLU A 156 -40.10 -40.75 -4.24
N GLU A 157 -39.61 -40.18 -3.13
CA GLU A 157 -40.22 -40.38 -1.80
C GLU A 157 -41.66 -39.85 -1.71
N ARG A 158 -42.06 -38.88 -2.55
CA ARG A 158 -43.46 -38.44 -2.65
C ARG A 158 -44.35 -39.38 -3.48
N GLY A 159 -43.78 -40.36 -4.18
CA GLY A 159 -44.54 -41.39 -4.91
C GLY A 159 -45.09 -42.50 -4.00
N ALA A 160 -44.39 -42.83 -2.91
CA ALA A 160 -44.79 -43.91 -2.01
C ALA A 160 -46.00 -43.54 -1.12
N ALA A 161 -46.04 -42.31 -0.60
CA ALA A 161 -47.02 -41.87 0.39
C ALA A 161 -48.48 -41.83 -0.10
N HIS A 162 -48.73 -41.85 -1.42
CA HIS A 162 -50.08 -41.82 -1.99
C HIS A 162 -50.64 -43.18 -2.46
N ARG A 163 -49.90 -44.29 -2.31
CA ARG A 163 -50.41 -45.64 -2.66
C ARG A 163 -51.17 -46.36 -1.53
N ALA A 164 -51.28 -45.78 -0.34
CA ALA A 164 -51.89 -46.43 0.83
C ALA A 164 -53.41 -46.21 1.01
N HIS A 165 -54.07 -45.40 0.17
CA HIS A 165 -55.48 -45.02 0.37
C HIS A 165 -56.32 -44.90 -0.92
N ARG A 166 -56.43 -45.99 -1.71
CA ARG A 166 -57.63 -46.24 -2.54
C ARG A 166 -57.79 -47.68 -3.04
N GLU A 167 -58.21 -48.58 -2.17
CA GLU A 167 -58.89 -49.82 -2.57
C GLU A 167 -60.31 -49.86 -1.96
N SER A 168 -61.30 -49.46 -2.78
CA SER A 168 -62.72 -49.83 -2.70
C SER A 168 -63.50 -49.02 -3.76
N GLY A 169 -64.46 -49.65 -4.47
CA GLY A 169 -65.43 -48.92 -5.31
C GLY A 169 -65.36 -49.13 -6.83
N ASP A 170 -65.62 -50.37 -7.27
CA ASP A 170 -66.36 -50.80 -8.47
C ASP A 170 -66.21 -50.12 -9.87
N LYS A 171 -65.87 -50.98 -10.85
CA LYS A 171 -66.33 -51.05 -12.27
C LYS A 171 -66.85 -49.77 -12.97
N ARG A 172 -66.21 -49.38 -14.08
CA ARG A 172 -66.67 -49.75 -15.44
C ARG A 172 -65.71 -49.38 -16.57
N ASP A 173 -65.98 -49.98 -17.72
CA ASP A 173 -65.20 -50.02 -18.95
C ASP A 173 -65.28 -48.72 -19.78
N ALA A 174 -64.17 -48.36 -20.44
CA ALA A 174 -64.17 -47.81 -21.80
C ALA A 174 -62.75 -47.84 -22.41
N LEU A 175 -62.64 -48.30 -23.66
CA LEU A 175 -61.46 -48.04 -24.49
C LEU A 175 -61.53 -46.62 -25.06
N MET A 176 -60.39 -45.95 -25.18
CA MET A 176 -59.99 -45.48 -26.51
C MET A 176 -58.48 -45.26 -26.61
N MET A 177 -57.86 -45.77 -27.68
CA MET A 177 -56.57 -45.28 -28.16
C MET A 177 -56.81 -44.11 -29.11
N GLN A 178 -55.95 -43.09 -29.07
CA GLN A 178 -55.54 -42.47 -30.32
C GLN A 178 -54.11 -41.94 -30.26
N THR A 179 -53.27 -42.46 -31.15
CA THR A 179 -51.90 -41.98 -31.42
C THR A 179 -51.96 -40.71 -32.26
N GLN A 180 -51.12 -39.72 -31.97
CA GLN A 180 -50.73 -38.71 -32.95
C GLN A 180 -49.23 -38.44 -32.87
N GLU A 181 -48.54 -38.70 -33.98
CA GLU A 181 -47.22 -38.15 -34.28
C GLU A 181 -47.36 -36.74 -34.88
N PRO A 182 -46.30 -35.91 -34.83
CA PRO A 182 -46.37 -34.52 -35.27
C PRO A 182 -46.28 -34.38 -36.79
N CYS A 183 -46.85 -33.29 -37.31
CA CYS A 183 -46.45 -32.73 -38.60
C CYS A 183 -45.99 -31.27 -38.40
N ALA A 184 -45.17 -30.78 -39.33
CA ALA A 184 -44.43 -29.52 -39.20
C ALA A 184 -45.06 -28.39 -40.05
N GLN A 185 -44.24 -27.36 -40.32
CA GLN A 185 -44.46 -26.24 -41.25
C GLN A 185 -45.35 -25.08 -40.75
N GLN A 186 -45.19 -23.83 -41.23
CA GLN A 186 -43.98 -23.06 -41.66
C GLN A 186 -44.39 -21.58 -41.84
N GLN A 187 -43.44 -20.69 -42.10
CA GLN A 187 -43.60 -19.30 -42.60
C GLN A 187 -44.18 -18.30 -41.56
N THR A 188 -43.56 -17.16 -41.18
CA THR A 188 -42.87 -16.04 -41.87
C THR A 188 -43.77 -14.99 -42.51
N HIS A 189 -43.99 -13.87 -41.81
CA HIS A 189 -43.87 -12.45 -42.22
C HIS A 189 -44.13 -11.62 -40.93
N VAL A 190 -43.36 -10.62 -40.45
CA VAL A 190 -42.58 -9.48 -41.00
C VAL A 190 -43.35 -8.15 -40.92
N LEU A 191 -42.65 -7.11 -40.41
CA LEU A 191 -42.95 -5.67 -40.28
C LEU A 191 -43.78 -5.15 -39.08
N GLU A 192 -43.14 -4.20 -38.35
CA GLU A 192 -43.53 -2.85 -37.92
C GLU A 192 -45.05 -2.47 -37.81
N THR A 193 -45.51 -1.62 -36.89
CA THR A 193 -44.88 -0.38 -36.37
C THR A 193 -45.46 0.09 -35.01
N ALA A 194 -44.74 1.00 -34.33
CA ALA A 194 -45.10 1.99 -33.30
C ALA A 194 -46.47 1.98 -32.55
N SER A 195 -46.36 2.04 -31.22
CA SER A 195 -47.03 2.95 -30.27
C SER A 195 -48.50 3.36 -30.43
N HIS A 196 -49.32 3.06 -29.41
CA HIS A 196 -50.04 4.10 -28.67
C HIS A 196 -50.48 3.64 -27.26
N GLU A 197 -50.65 4.60 -26.35
CA GLU A 197 -51.26 4.40 -25.03
C GLU A 197 -52.78 4.20 -25.14
N ASN A 198 -53.37 3.26 -24.40
CA ASN A 198 -54.05 3.66 -23.16
C ASN A 198 -54.49 2.51 -22.23
N GLN A 199 -54.89 2.95 -21.03
CA GLN A 199 -55.40 2.18 -19.90
C GLN A 199 -56.62 1.30 -20.26
N HIS A 200 -56.75 0.12 -19.65
CA HIS A 200 -58.00 -0.22 -18.94
C HIS A 200 -57.85 -1.31 -17.87
N LYS A 201 -58.83 -1.29 -16.95
CA LYS A 201 -58.91 -1.94 -15.63
C LYS A 201 -58.83 -3.47 -15.58
N ASP A 202 -58.36 -3.93 -14.42
CA ASP A 202 -58.74 -5.11 -13.65
C ASP A 202 -59.65 -6.18 -14.31
N LEU A 203 -59.11 -7.41 -14.40
CA LEU A 203 -59.87 -8.62 -14.12
C LEU A 203 -58.97 -9.64 -13.40
N GLY A 204 -59.30 -9.94 -12.15
CA GLY A 204 -58.44 -10.70 -11.25
C GLY A 204 -58.50 -12.21 -11.49
N THR A 205 -57.50 -12.77 -12.18
CA THR A 205 -57.28 -14.23 -12.25
C THR A 205 -56.11 -14.60 -11.36
N ALA A 206 -56.38 -15.21 -10.21
CA ALA A 206 -55.35 -15.63 -9.25
C ALA A 206 -54.56 -16.84 -9.76
N HIS A 207 -53.62 -16.61 -10.68
CA HIS A 207 -52.62 -17.60 -11.05
C HIS A 207 -51.46 -17.59 -10.07
N SER A 208 -51.20 -18.76 -9.48
CA SER A 208 -50.07 -19.03 -8.60
C SER A 208 -48.75 -18.83 -9.36
N MET A 209 -48.22 -17.61 -9.33
CA MET A 209 -46.82 -17.32 -9.65
C MET A 209 -45.92 -18.07 -8.67
N SER A 210 -45.56 -19.31 -9.02
CA SER A 210 -44.52 -20.05 -8.34
C SER A 210 -43.19 -19.35 -8.58
N THR A 211 -42.78 -18.50 -7.64
CA THR A 211 -41.47 -17.86 -7.65
C THR A 211 -40.41 -18.94 -7.85
N PRO A 212 -39.60 -18.91 -8.92
CA PRO A 212 -38.60 -19.94 -9.14
C PRO A 212 -37.61 -19.89 -7.98
N THR A 213 -37.47 -21.01 -7.25
CA THR A 213 -36.62 -21.13 -6.06
C THR A 213 -35.16 -21.00 -6.46
N ARG A 214 -34.69 -19.75 -6.62
CA ARG A 214 -33.35 -19.42 -7.12
C ARG A 214 -32.31 -20.10 -6.24
N ALA A 215 -31.52 -20.98 -6.85
CA ALA A 215 -30.50 -21.77 -6.13
C ALA A 215 -29.55 -20.85 -5.35
N PRO A 216 -29.04 -21.28 -4.18
CA PRO A 216 -28.15 -20.46 -3.36
C PRO A 216 -26.89 -20.08 -4.15
N THR A 217 -26.74 -18.80 -4.45
CA THR A 217 -25.59 -18.28 -5.20
C THR A 217 -24.37 -18.23 -4.28
N LEU A 218 -23.39 -19.11 -4.51
CA LEU A 218 -22.13 -19.19 -3.75
C LEU A 218 -21.14 -18.09 -4.20
N THR A 219 -21.63 -16.86 -4.21
CA THR A 219 -20.90 -15.66 -4.63
C THR A 219 -20.31 -14.93 -3.41
N PRO A 220 -19.04 -14.49 -3.46
CA PRO A 220 -18.55 -13.50 -2.50
C PRO A 220 -19.29 -12.17 -2.69
N ALA A 221 -19.25 -11.28 -1.70
CA ALA A 221 -19.72 -9.90 -1.86
C ALA A 221 -18.92 -9.17 -2.95
N VAL A 222 -17.60 -9.39 -2.93
CA VAL A 222 -16.64 -8.70 -3.79
C VAL A 222 -15.56 -9.70 -4.24
N PHE A 223 -15.05 -9.56 -5.46
CA PHE A 223 -13.88 -10.31 -5.91
C PHE A 223 -12.77 -9.41 -6.47
N SER A 224 -11.57 -9.95 -6.59
CA SER A 224 -10.45 -9.36 -7.31
C SER A 224 -9.79 -10.41 -8.19
N LEU A 225 -9.30 -10.03 -9.36
CA LEU A 225 -8.76 -10.93 -10.37
C LEU A 225 -7.45 -10.39 -10.94
N TYR A 226 -6.46 -11.28 -11.08
CA TYR A 226 -5.37 -11.15 -12.04
C TYR A 226 -5.58 -12.20 -13.13
N ALA A 227 -5.63 -11.80 -14.40
CA ALA A 227 -5.78 -12.72 -15.52
C ALA A 227 -4.84 -12.35 -16.69
N SER A 228 -4.12 -13.35 -17.20
CA SER A 228 -3.42 -13.26 -18.48
C SER A 228 -4.29 -13.90 -19.56
N LEU A 229 -4.57 -13.16 -20.64
CA LEU A 229 -5.40 -13.59 -21.76
C LEU A 229 -4.49 -13.87 -22.97
N ASN A 230 -4.44 -15.13 -23.38
CA ASN A 230 -3.54 -15.66 -24.41
C ASN A 230 -4.29 -15.98 -25.71
N SER A 231 -5.61 -15.76 -25.72
CA SER A 231 -6.49 -15.91 -26.87
C SER A 231 -7.79 -15.12 -26.69
N GLN A 232 -8.50 -14.84 -27.78
CA GLN A 232 -9.87 -14.31 -27.74
C GLN A 232 -10.82 -15.20 -26.92
N ALA A 233 -10.63 -16.53 -26.98
CA ALA A 233 -11.42 -17.47 -26.18
C ALA A 233 -11.18 -17.30 -24.67
N ASP A 234 -10.04 -16.76 -24.23
CA ASP A 234 -9.80 -16.46 -22.80
C ASP A 234 -10.62 -15.24 -22.35
N ALA A 235 -10.74 -14.22 -23.22
CA ALA A 235 -11.59 -13.04 -22.98
C ALA A 235 -13.07 -13.44 -22.92
N GLU A 236 -13.52 -14.30 -23.82
CA GLU A 236 -14.89 -14.85 -23.83
C GLU A 236 -15.20 -15.71 -22.59
N ARG A 237 -14.27 -16.58 -22.16
CA ARG A 237 -14.43 -17.34 -20.91
C ARG A 237 -14.46 -16.42 -19.69
N PHE A 238 -13.61 -15.39 -19.63
CA PHE A 238 -13.69 -14.36 -18.58
C PHE A 238 -15.06 -13.67 -18.56
N GLN A 239 -15.56 -13.21 -19.72
CA GLN A 239 -16.88 -12.56 -19.83
C GLN A 239 -18.01 -13.50 -19.43
N GLY A 240 -17.97 -14.78 -19.85
CA GLY A 240 -18.92 -15.81 -19.43
C GLY A 240 -18.94 -16.02 -17.92
N LEU A 241 -17.77 -16.13 -17.27
CA LEU A 241 -17.65 -16.25 -15.81
C LEU A 241 -18.12 -14.99 -15.07
N ARG A 242 -17.78 -13.80 -15.60
CA ARG A 242 -18.21 -12.50 -15.07
C ARG A 242 -19.73 -12.34 -15.07
N THR A 243 -20.39 -12.82 -16.12
CA THR A 243 -21.84 -12.66 -16.35
C THR A 243 -22.71 -13.78 -15.80
N THR A 244 -22.14 -14.97 -15.54
CA THR A 244 -22.88 -16.11 -14.95
C THR A 244 -22.57 -16.27 -13.46
N VAL A 245 -21.34 -16.68 -13.13
CA VAL A 245 -20.93 -17.05 -11.77
C VAL A 245 -20.83 -15.82 -10.87
N PHE A 246 -20.25 -14.73 -11.37
CA PHE A 246 -20.02 -13.51 -10.59
C PHE A 246 -21.06 -12.41 -10.87
N ALA A 247 -22.19 -12.72 -11.51
CA ALA A 247 -23.22 -11.76 -11.92
C ALA A 247 -23.64 -10.77 -10.82
N ASN A 248 -23.84 -11.29 -9.59
CA ASN A 248 -24.26 -10.52 -8.43
C ASN A 248 -23.08 -9.89 -7.63
N ALA A 249 -21.83 -10.22 -7.96
CA ALA A 249 -20.64 -9.74 -7.25
C ALA A 249 -20.02 -8.53 -7.96
N ARG A 250 -19.53 -7.56 -7.18
CA ARG A 250 -18.74 -6.41 -7.66
C ARG A 250 -17.26 -6.79 -7.70
N ALA A 251 -16.50 -6.31 -8.67
CA ALA A 251 -15.05 -6.53 -8.70
C ALA A 251 -14.32 -5.32 -8.08
N GLU A 252 -13.49 -5.51 -7.04
CA GLU A 252 -12.68 -4.41 -6.48
C GLU A 252 -11.52 -4.05 -7.42
N HIS A 253 -10.85 -5.08 -7.93
CA HIS A 253 -9.68 -4.98 -8.79
C HIS A 253 -9.72 -6.05 -9.89
N VAL A 254 -9.63 -5.64 -11.15
CA VAL A 254 -9.50 -6.54 -12.30
C VAL A 254 -8.24 -6.13 -13.07
N PHE A 255 -7.16 -6.88 -12.90
CA PHE A 255 -5.94 -6.74 -13.69
C PHE A 255 -5.97 -7.74 -14.86
N ILE A 256 -5.85 -7.23 -16.08
CA ILE A 256 -5.88 -8.00 -17.33
C ILE A 256 -4.57 -7.75 -18.07
N GLN A 257 -3.84 -8.83 -18.37
CA GLN A 257 -2.69 -8.79 -19.26
C GLN A 257 -3.04 -9.48 -20.58
N ALA A 258 -3.16 -8.75 -21.69
CA ALA A 258 -3.30 -9.38 -22.99
C ALA A 258 -1.91 -9.80 -23.49
N GLN A 259 -1.75 -11.09 -23.83
CA GLN A 259 -0.50 -11.66 -24.37
C GLN A 259 -0.64 -12.05 -25.85
N ALA A 260 -1.86 -12.16 -26.37
CA ALA A 260 -2.18 -12.31 -27.79
C ALA A 260 -3.31 -11.35 -28.20
N PRO A 261 -3.40 -10.92 -29.47
CA PRO A 261 -4.42 -9.98 -29.93
C PRO A 261 -5.86 -10.44 -29.61
N LEU A 262 -6.72 -9.48 -29.27
CA LEU A 262 -8.11 -9.71 -28.86
C LEU A 262 -9.06 -8.94 -29.78
N ALA A 263 -9.96 -9.65 -30.46
CA ALA A 263 -11.00 -9.06 -31.29
C ALA A 263 -12.08 -8.33 -30.46
N SER A 264 -12.27 -8.73 -29.20
CA SER A 264 -13.15 -8.02 -28.25
C SER A 264 -12.83 -8.35 -26.80
N LEU A 265 -12.72 -7.31 -25.96
CA LEU A 265 -12.63 -7.42 -24.50
C LEU A 265 -13.76 -6.65 -23.84
N THR A 266 -14.57 -7.32 -23.02
CA THR A 266 -15.64 -6.69 -22.21
C THR A 266 -15.34 -6.81 -20.71
N VAL A 267 -15.38 -5.70 -19.97
CA VAL A 267 -15.26 -5.67 -18.50
C VAL A 267 -16.39 -4.83 -17.90
N SER A 268 -17.04 -5.31 -16.84
CA SER A 268 -18.16 -4.57 -16.24
C SER A 268 -18.32 -4.72 -14.73
N ASN A 269 -19.01 -3.74 -14.11
CA ASN A 269 -19.36 -3.69 -12.69
C ASN A 269 -18.13 -3.93 -11.80
N ALA A 270 -17.21 -2.95 -11.81
CA ALA A 270 -15.90 -3.02 -11.17
C ALA A 270 -15.45 -1.66 -10.61
N ASP A 271 -14.65 -1.66 -9.55
CA ASP A 271 -14.10 -0.42 -8.98
C ASP A 271 -12.84 0.02 -9.71
N ASN A 272 -11.90 -0.91 -9.93
CA ASN A 272 -10.64 -0.62 -10.60
C ASN A 272 -10.34 -1.67 -11.66
N VAL A 273 -10.26 -1.27 -12.92
CA VAL A 273 -9.84 -2.10 -14.05
C VAL A 273 -8.47 -1.62 -14.51
N HIS A 274 -7.49 -2.51 -14.60
CA HIS A 274 -6.17 -2.22 -15.16
C HIS A 274 -5.93 -3.19 -16.32
N ILE A 275 -5.90 -2.67 -17.55
CA ILE A 275 -5.63 -3.46 -18.75
C ILE A 275 -4.22 -3.09 -19.23
N ASN A 276 -3.34 -4.09 -19.28
CA ASN A 276 -2.04 -4.00 -19.90
C ASN A 276 -2.01 -4.89 -21.14
N ALA A 277 -2.07 -4.27 -22.31
CA ALA A 277 -2.09 -4.95 -23.61
C ALA A 277 -0.68 -5.35 -24.10
N CYS A 278 0.40 -4.90 -23.45
CA CYS A 278 1.79 -5.26 -23.77
C CYS A 278 2.17 -5.03 -25.26
N SER A 279 2.03 -6.05 -26.11
CA SER A 279 2.25 -6.03 -27.56
C SER A 279 1.07 -6.58 -28.37
N ALA A 280 -0.05 -6.88 -27.71
CA ALA A 280 -1.27 -7.45 -28.27
C ALA A 280 -2.34 -6.36 -28.47
N VAL A 281 -2.72 -6.09 -29.73
CA VAL A 281 -3.80 -5.15 -30.06
C VAL A 281 -5.14 -5.65 -29.54
N ILE A 282 -5.98 -4.73 -29.05
CA ILE A 282 -7.37 -5.00 -28.68
C ILE A 282 -8.27 -4.22 -29.65
N ASP A 283 -8.97 -4.91 -30.56
CA ASP A 283 -9.72 -4.26 -31.64
C ASP A 283 -10.99 -3.54 -31.13
N ASN A 284 -11.64 -4.11 -30.12
CA ASN A 284 -12.87 -3.60 -29.50
C ASN A 284 -12.78 -3.71 -27.98
N LEU A 285 -13.03 -2.60 -27.27
CA LEU A 285 -12.93 -2.51 -25.82
C LEU A 285 -14.23 -1.95 -25.22
N VAL A 286 -14.94 -2.78 -24.47
CA VAL A 286 -16.24 -2.43 -23.86
C VAL A 286 -16.12 -2.39 -22.34
N ILE A 287 -16.23 -1.20 -21.75
CA ILE A 287 -16.18 -1.02 -20.28
C ILE A 287 -17.50 -0.44 -19.78
N ARG A 288 -18.14 -1.09 -18.80
CA ARG A 288 -19.45 -0.67 -18.27
C ARG A 288 -19.51 -0.65 -16.75
N ASP A 289 -20.01 0.43 -16.16
CA ASP A 289 -20.18 0.57 -14.70
C ASP A 289 -18.84 0.38 -13.96
N VAL A 290 -17.86 1.23 -14.28
CA VAL A 290 -16.50 1.15 -13.73
C VAL A 290 -16.04 2.46 -13.11
N THR A 291 -15.61 2.43 -11.84
CA THR A 291 -15.16 3.66 -11.17
C THR A 291 -13.83 4.17 -11.73
N ARG A 292 -12.83 3.30 -11.92
CA ARG A 292 -11.53 3.66 -12.48
C ARG A 292 -11.04 2.64 -13.51
N VAL A 293 -10.63 3.15 -14.68
CA VAL A 293 -9.88 2.41 -15.70
C VAL A 293 -8.44 2.92 -15.77
N VAL A 294 -7.47 2.03 -15.84
CA VAL A 294 -6.08 2.31 -16.26
C VAL A 294 -5.79 1.42 -17.46
N TRP A 295 -5.39 2.01 -18.59
CA TRP A 295 -5.20 1.29 -19.84
C TRP A 295 -3.83 1.58 -20.43
N LEU A 296 -3.02 0.53 -20.58
CA LEU A 296 -1.75 0.54 -21.29
C LEU A 296 -1.99 -0.22 -22.62
N PRO A 297 -2.32 0.47 -23.73
CA PRO A 297 -2.49 -0.16 -25.04
C PRO A 297 -1.17 -0.76 -25.56
N ALA A 298 -1.25 -1.64 -26.55
CA ALA A 298 -0.06 -2.16 -27.20
C ALA A 298 0.65 -1.07 -28.03
N THR A 299 1.97 -1.08 -28.09
CA THR A 299 2.75 -0.06 -28.81
C THR A 299 2.51 -0.03 -30.33
N THR A 300 1.92 -1.09 -30.87
CA THR A 300 1.49 -1.22 -32.28
C THR A 300 0.03 -0.82 -32.51
N GLN A 301 -0.74 -0.58 -31.46
CA GLN A 301 -2.14 -0.15 -31.53
C GLN A 301 -2.22 1.31 -32.00
N ARG A 302 -3.08 1.57 -32.99
CA ARG A 302 -3.33 2.91 -33.56
C ARG A 302 -4.78 3.34 -33.42
N SER A 303 -5.69 2.39 -33.29
CA SER A 303 -7.13 2.62 -33.21
C SER A 303 -7.79 1.41 -32.56
N THR A 304 -8.70 1.65 -31.63
CA THR A 304 -9.56 0.65 -30.99
C THR A 304 -10.98 1.17 -30.96
N ALA A 305 -11.95 0.32 -31.27
CA ALA A 305 -13.36 0.63 -31.06
C ALA A 305 -13.66 0.60 -29.55
N CYS A 306 -13.44 1.74 -28.87
CA CYS A 306 -13.62 1.86 -27.43
C CYS A 306 -15.04 2.36 -27.10
N HIS A 307 -15.75 1.64 -26.23
CA HIS A 307 -17.10 1.98 -25.78
C HIS A 307 -17.17 1.94 -24.25
N LEU A 308 -17.17 3.14 -23.66
CA LEU A 308 -17.20 3.36 -22.22
C LEU A 308 -18.58 3.86 -21.81
N SER A 309 -19.21 3.23 -20.82
CA SER A 309 -20.51 3.67 -20.30
C SER A 309 -20.54 3.63 -18.77
N ASN A 310 -20.93 4.73 -18.12
CA ASN A 310 -20.82 4.89 -16.66
C ASN A 310 -19.39 4.61 -16.15
N VAL A 311 -18.41 5.28 -16.76
CA VAL A 311 -17.01 5.31 -16.32
C VAL A 311 -16.73 6.66 -15.66
N GLN A 312 -16.16 6.65 -14.45
CA GLN A 312 -15.93 7.88 -13.68
C GLN A 312 -14.52 8.47 -13.88
N HIS A 313 -13.51 7.60 -14.09
CA HIS A 313 -12.13 7.99 -14.41
C HIS A 313 -11.48 7.01 -15.39
N ILE A 314 -10.74 7.52 -16.37
CA ILE A 314 -9.85 6.74 -17.24
C ILE A 314 -8.44 7.33 -17.27
N ASP A 315 -7.42 6.47 -17.28
CA ASP A 315 -5.99 6.80 -17.29
C ASP A 315 -5.31 6.01 -18.42
N LEU A 316 -5.14 6.65 -19.58
CA LEU A 316 -4.59 6.06 -20.81
C LEU A 316 -3.08 6.31 -20.88
N ARG A 317 -2.27 5.25 -20.97
CA ARG A 317 -0.80 5.29 -20.89
C ARG A 317 -0.15 4.59 -22.08
N THR A 318 0.08 5.33 -23.15
CA THR A 318 0.67 4.81 -24.40
C THR A 318 2.16 5.16 -24.53
N LYS A 319 2.90 4.35 -25.31
CA LYS A 319 4.27 4.65 -25.75
C LYS A 319 4.36 5.05 -27.23
N SER A 320 3.23 5.17 -27.90
CA SER A 320 3.06 5.46 -29.33
C SER A 320 1.98 6.51 -29.55
N THR A 321 2.04 7.19 -30.70
CA THR A 321 1.10 8.21 -31.18
C THR A 321 -0.34 7.97 -30.73
N LEU A 322 -0.94 8.91 -30.01
CA LEU A 322 -2.39 8.94 -29.79
C LEU A 322 -3.10 9.22 -31.13
N THR A 323 -3.37 8.14 -31.84
CA THR A 323 -4.18 8.09 -33.06
C THR A 323 -5.58 7.53 -32.81
N GLU A 324 -5.87 7.20 -31.54
CA GLU A 324 -7.20 6.82 -31.07
C GLU A 324 -8.15 8.03 -31.02
N ASP A 325 -9.41 7.83 -31.39
CA ASP A 325 -10.46 8.84 -31.29
C ASP A 325 -10.83 9.08 -29.82
N LEU A 326 -10.32 10.18 -29.25
CA LEU A 326 -10.62 10.60 -27.88
C LEU A 326 -12.11 10.92 -27.66
N GLY A 327 -12.94 10.96 -28.72
CA GLY A 327 -14.40 11.02 -28.62
C GLY A 327 -15.00 9.83 -27.84
N ALA A 328 -14.30 8.69 -27.77
CA ALA A 328 -14.69 7.57 -26.90
C ALA A 328 -14.63 7.89 -25.40
N PHE A 329 -13.94 8.98 -25.00
CA PHE A 329 -13.80 9.44 -23.62
C PHE A 329 -14.65 10.67 -23.30
N ALA A 330 -15.45 11.15 -24.27
CA ALA A 330 -16.37 12.28 -24.09
C ALA A 330 -17.34 12.06 -22.92
N GLY A 331 -17.59 13.10 -22.13
CA GLY A 331 -18.48 13.05 -20.97
C GLY A 331 -17.97 12.26 -19.76
N ILE A 332 -16.76 11.67 -19.80
CA ILE A 332 -16.13 11.07 -18.61
C ILE A 332 -15.65 12.20 -17.68
N PRO A 333 -16.00 12.21 -16.38
CA PRO A 333 -15.64 13.31 -15.48
C PRO A 333 -14.14 13.52 -15.30
N SER A 334 -13.33 12.45 -15.38
CA SER A 334 -11.89 12.48 -15.08
C SER A 334 -11.09 11.69 -16.13
N VAL A 335 -10.13 12.33 -16.79
CA VAL A 335 -9.34 11.76 -17.88
C VAL A 335 -7.86 12.06 -17.66
N GLY A 336 -7.05 11.02 -17.58
CA GLY A 336 -5.59 11.08 -17.66
C GLY A 336 -5.09 10.56 -19.01
N LEU A 337 -4.23 11.30 -19.69
CA LEU A 337 -3.53 10.86 -20.90
C LEU A 337 -2.02 11.00 -20.70
N ALA A 338 -1.29 9.90 -20.87
CA ALA A 338 0.16 9.87 -20.83
C ALA A 338 0.71 9.25 -22.12
N THR A 339 1.36 10.07 -22.94
CA THR A 339 2.22 9.63 -24.05
C THR A 339 3.67 9.53 -23.57
N ALA A 340 4.50 8.74 -24.27
CA ALA A 340 5.95 8.69 -24.02
C ALA A 340 6.77 9.13 -25.24
N ASN A 341 6.11 9.39 -26.38
CA ASN A 341 6.70 9.91 -27.61
C ASN A 341 5.65 10.78 -28.32
N ASP A 342 6.18 11.62 -29.21
CA ASP A 342 5.65 12.03 -30.52
C ASP A 342 5.39 13.53 -30.73
N ASP A 343 6.04 14.08 -31.76
CA ASP A 343 5.83 15.45 -32.27
C ASP A 343 4.41 15.66 -32.84
N THR A 344 3.65 14.57 -33.05
CA THR A 344 2.28 14.60 -33.58
C THR A 344 1.30 14.98 -32.46
N GLY A 345 1.09 16.29 -32.31
CA GLY A 345 0.30 16.85 -31.22
C GLY A 345 -1.14 16.32 -31.07
N VAL A 346 -1.56 16.15 -29.82
CA VAL A 346 -2.83 15.54 -29.41
C VAL A 346 -3.97 16.57 -29.50
N ASP A 347 -5.11 16.19 -30.07
CA ASP A 347 -6.31 17.05 -30.09
C ASP A 347 -7.31 16.65 -29.01
N LEU A 348 -7.46 17.49 -28.00
CA LEU A 348 -8.39 17.31 -26.88
C LEU A 348 -9.81 17.76 -27.22
N ALA A 349 -10.07 18.37 -28.37
CA ALA A 349 -11.40 18.89 -28.72
C ALA A 349 -12.59 17.90 -28.53
N PRO A 350 -12.43 16.56 -28.71
CA PRO A 350 -13.49 15.60 -28.40
C PRO A 350 -13.86 15.49 -26.90
N LEU A 351 -12.94 15.83 -25.98
CA LEU A 351 -13.06 15.66 -24.52
C LEU A 351 -13.99 16.69 -23.83
N HIS A 352 -15.15 16.94 -24.43
CA HIS A 352 -16.16 17.81 -23.84
C HIS A 352 -16.76 17.18 -22.56
N GLY A 353 -16.98 18.02 -21.54
CA GLY A 353 -17.55 17.60 -20.24
C GLY A 353 -16.55 17.07 -19.21
N VAL A 354 -15.25 16.95 -19.54
CA VAL A 354 -14.21 16.56 -18.59
C VAL A 354 -14.05 17.63 -17.50
N LYS A 355 -14.11 17.23 -16.23
CA LYS A 355 -13.88 18.09 -15.06
C LYS A 355 -12.45 18.02 -14.53
N GLN A 356 -11.80 16.87 -14.64
CA GLN A 356 -10.42 16.66 -14.23
C GLN A 356 -9.61 16.14 -15.42
N LEU A 357 -8.59 16.88 -15.82
CA LEU A 357 -7.67 16.49 -16.88
C LEU A 357 -6.24 16.37 -16.33
N GLU A 358 -5.60 15.22 -16.59
CA GLU A 358 -4.21 14.96 -16.21
C GLU A 358 -3.36 14.59 -17.44
N LEU A 359 -2.32 15.37 -17.73
CA LEU A 359 -1.35 15.16 -18.82
C LEU A 359 0.06 15.09 -18.22
N PRO A 360 0.48 13.97 -17.59
CA PRO A 360 1.59 13.99 -16.64
C PRO A 360 2.99 13.72 -17.21
N THR A 361 3.15 13.36 -18.50
CA THR A 361 4.40 12.78 -19.06
C THR A 361 5.08 13.60 -20.15
N GLU A 362 6.36 13.30 -20.36
CA GLU A 362 7.21 13.79 -21.46
C GLU A 362 6.64 13.36 -22.83
N GLY A 363 6.56 14.31 -23.78
CA GLY A 363 6.11 14.03 -25.16
C GLY A 363 4.68 14.47 -25.52
N THR A 364 4.09 15.45 -24.83
CA THR A 364 2.79 16.06 -25.22
C THR A 364 2.96 17.53 -25.64
N GLU A 365 4.03 17.86 -26.38
CA GLU A 365 4.47 19.27 -26.54
C GLU A 365 3.45 20.16 -27.27
N ALA A 366 2.80 19.61 -28.30
CA ALA A 366 1.75 20.24 -29.06
C ALA A 366 0.38 19.69 -28.65
N VAL A 367 -0.52 20.58 -28.21
CA VAL A 367 -1.90 20.24 -27.88
C VAL A 367 -2.86 21.10 -28.70
N ARG A 368 -4.00 20.52 -29.09
CA ARG A 368 -5.14 21.20 -29.71
C ARG A 368 -6.38 20.99 -28.83
N GLY A 369 -7.43 21.79 -29.03
CA GLY A 369 -8.63 21.72 -28.18
C GLY A 369 -8.48 22.40 -26.81
N HIS A 370 -7.75 23.51 -26.73
CA HIS A 370 -7.51 24.29 -25.49
C HIS A 370 -8.78 24.67 -24.70
N SER A 371 -9.95 24.67 -25.33
CA SER A 371 -11.26 24.83 -24.67
C SER A 371 -11.49 23.86 -23.50
N VAL A 372 -10.90 22.65 -23.54
CA VAL A 372 -10.97 21.69 -22.43
C VAL A 372 -10.22 22.20 -21.20
N PHE A 373 -9.08 22.89 -21.37
CA PHE A 373 -8.36 23.51 -20.26
C PHE A 373 -9.21 24.59 -19.58
N GLN A 374 -9.93 25.38 -20.38
CA GLN A 374 -10.76 26.48 -19.88
C GLN A 374 -12.02 26.00 -19.13
N ALA A 375 -12.49 24.79 -19.42
CA ALA A 375 -13.68 24.16 -18.83
C ALA A 375 -13.40 23.23 -17.64
N ALA A 376 -12.16 22.76 -17.45
CA ALA A 376 -11.82 21.83 -16.37
C ALA A 376 -11.78 22.51 -14.99
N GLU A 377 -12.26 21.80 -13.98
CA GLU A 377 -12.20 22.17 -12.56
C GLU A 377 -10.86 21.79 -11.93
N THR A 378 -10.22 20.72 -12.42
CA THR A 378 -8.89 20.26 -12.00
C THR A 378 -7.99 20.03 -13.20
N LEU A 379 -6.81 20.66 -13.18
CA LEU A 379 -5.77 20.53 -14.20
C LEU A 379 -4.47 20.03 -13.57
N VAL A 380 -3.90 18.97 -14.15
CA VAL A 380 -2.53 18.51 -13.87
C VAL A 380 -1.81 18.41 -15.21
N LEU A 381 -0.99 19.41 -15.54
CA LEU A 381 -0.36 19.55 -16.84
C LEU A 381 1.16 19.45 -16.70
N SER A 382 1.77 18.58 -17.50
CA SER A 382 3.21 18.53 -17.72
C SER A 382 3.55 18.55 -19.20
N HIS A 383 4.75 19.04 -19.57
CA HIS A 383 5.32 18.99 -20.93
C HIS A 383 4.42 19.55 -22.06
N THR A 384 3.45 20.38 -21.70
CA THR A 384 2.39 20.91 -22.57
C THR A 384 2.53 22.43 -22.70
N SER A 385 1.83 23.00 -23.69
CA SER A 385 1.77 24.44 -23.92
C SER A 385 0.43 25.03 -23.45
N LEU A 386 0.48 26.26 -22.93
CA LEU A 386 -0.69 27.12 -22.71
C LEU A 386 -0.52 28.41 -23.55
N THR A 387 -1.58 28.84 -24.23
CA THR A 387 -1.54 30.01 -25.12
C THR A 387 -1.77 31.33 -24.38
N PRO A 388 -1.41 32.49 -24.98
CA PRO A 388 -1.75 33.81 -24.42
C PRO A 388 -3.25 34.06 -24.20
N THR A 389 -4.12 33.29 -24.86
CA THR A 389 -5.58 33.35 -24.73
C THR A 389 -6.15 32.45 -23.63
N ASP A 390 -5.35 31.57 -23.03
CA ASP A 390 -5.82 30.62 -22.02
C ASP A 390 -5.90 31.22 -20.61
N THR A 391 -6.94 32.04 -20.40
CA THR A 391 -7.51 32.20 -19.06
C THR A 391 -8.09 30.86 -18.61
N LEU A 392 -7.89 30.48 -17.34
CA LEU A 392 -8.43 29.23 -16.78
C LEU A 392 -9.52 29.57 -15.73
N PRO A 393 -10.73 29.99 -16.16
CA PRO A 393 -11.73 30.55 -15.25
C PRO A 393 -12.42 29.51 -14.37
N VAL A 394 -12.56 28.25 -14.82
CA VAL A 394 -13.24 27.19 -14.07
C VAL A 394 -12.31 26.46 -13.09
N ALA A 395 -10.99 26.49 -13.35
CA ALA A 395 -10.03 25.68 -12.61
C ALA A 395 -9.89 26.10 -11.14
N THR A 396 -10.24 25.20 -10.22
CA THR A 396 -10.06 25.35 -8.77
C THR A 396 -8.74 24.71 -8.30
N VAL A 397 -8.28 23.69 -9.01
CA VAL A 397 -7.01 22.99 -8.77
C VAL A 397 -6.15 23.05 -10.03
N VAL A 398 -4.94 23.58 -9.93
CA VAL A 398 -4.02 23.77 -11.06
C VAL A 398 -2.60 23.32 -10.68
N LYS A 399 -2.07 22.31 -11.37
CA LYS A 399 -0.71 21.80 -11.16
C LYS A 399 0.02 21.83 -12.50
N LEU A 400 1.14 22.55 -12.58
CA LEU A 400 1.92 22.76 -13.81
C LEU A 400 3.38 22.36 -13.60
N SER A 401 3.98 21.57 -14.48
CA SER A 401 5.39 21.16 -14.37
C SER A 401 6.05 20.95 -15.75
N HIS A 402 7.33 21.25 -15.89
CA HIS A 402 8.09 21.02 -17.14
C HIS A 402 7.40 21.52 -18.43
N MET A 403 6.61 22.60 -18.37
CA MET A 403 5.77 23.09 -19.47
C MET A 403 6.61 23.44 -20.70
N SER A 404 6.08 23.27 -21.92
CA SER A 404 6.77 23.70 -23.15
C SER A 404 6.66 25.22 -23.32
N ALA A 405 5.47 25.78 -23.15
CA ALA A 405 5.20 27.23 -23.12
C ALA A 405 4.05 27.60 -22.17
N VAL A 406 4.06 28.82 -21.63
CA VAL A 406 3.01 29.38 -20.75
C VAL A 406 2.85 30.88 -21.05
N PRO A 407 1.65 31.49 -20.96
CA PRO A 407 1.50 32.94 -20.98
C PRO A 407 2.39 33.66 -19.95
N GLU A 408 2.81 34.89 -20.27
CA GLU A 408 3.62 35.72 -19.36
C GLU A 408 2.87 36.03 -18.05
N LEU A 409 1.55 36.21 -18.13
CA LEU A 409 0.63 36.37 -17.01
C LEU A 409 -0.48 35.30 -17.10
N LEU A 410 -0.44 34.31 -16.21
CA LEU A 410 -1.41 33.22 -16.15
C LEU A 410 -2.59 33.58 -15.23
N HIS A 411 -3.81 33.63 -15.78
CA HIS A 411 -5.01 34.03 -15.03
C HIS A 411 -5.78 32.83 -14.46
N LEU A 412 -5.71 32.65 -13.14
CA LEU A 412 -6.33 31.57 -12.35
C LEU A 412 -7.34 32.13 -11.30
N PRO A 413 -8.41 32.84 -11.71
CA PRO A 413 -9.22 33.66 -10.79
C PRO A 413 -9.95 32.87 -9.69
N ASN A 414 -10.24 31.58 -9.92
CA ASN A 414 -10.94 30.70 -8.98
C ASN A 414 -10.05 29.60 -8.37
N ALA A 415 -8.73 29.61 -8.65
CA ALA A 415 -7.84 28.55 -8.19
C ALA A 415 -7.47 28.70 -6.70
N ILE A 416 -7.73 27.63 -5.95
CA ILE A 416 -7.47 27.51 -4.51
C ILE A 416 -6.37 26.50 -4.17
N ASP A 417 -6.05 25.56 -5.06
CA ASP A 417 -4.88 24.67 -4.96
C ASP A 417 -3.99 24.85 -6.20
N ILE A 418 -2.91 25.60 -6.05
CA ILE A 418 -1.98 25.94 -7.14
C ILE A 418 -0.63 25.29 -6.84
N ALA A 419 -0.14 24.44 -7.74
CA ALA A 419 1.17 23.80 -7.62
C ALA A 419 2.02 24.00 -8.88
N LEU A 420 2.93 24.98 -8.82
CA LEU A 420 3.91 25.25 -9.86
C LEU A 420 5.17 24.43 -9.56
N GLY A 421 5.39 23.38 -10.34
CA GLY A 421 6.55 22.48 -10.24
C GLY A 421 7.76 22.97 -11.03
N TYR A 422 8.85 22.19 -10.96
CA TYR A 422 10.09 22.46 -11.68
C TYR A 422 9.82 22.63 -13.17
N GLY A 423 10.46 23.62 -13.81
CA GLY A 423 10.28 23.88 -15.24
C GLY A 423 8.87 24.33 -15.65
N SER A 424 8.04 24.79 -14.71
CA SER A 424 6.67 25.26 -15.01
C SER A 424 6.60 26.53 -15.89
N LYS A 425 7.72 27.26 -16.08
CA LYS A 425 7.87 28.46 -16.93
C LYS A 425 6.94 29.66 -16.64
N VAL A 426 6.03 29.55 -15.67
CA VAL A 426 5.20 30.67 -15.19
C VAL A 426 6.11 31.81 -14.71
N ARG A 427 5.90 33.03 -15.20
CA ARG A 427 6.61 34.25 -14.73
C ARG A 427 5.73 35.09 -13.80
N GLN A 428 4.47 35.28 -14.16
CA GLN A 428 3.48 35.95 -13.34
C GLN A 428 2.16 35.17 -13.40
N PHE A 429 1.37 35.24 -12.33
CA PHE A 429 0.02 34.68 -12.31
C PHE A 429 -0.89 35.45 -11.36
N THR A 430 -2.20 35.35 -11.56
CA THR A 430 -3.22 35.87 -10.63
C THR A 430 -4.04 34.71 -10.07
N CYS A 431 -4.20 34.63 -8.75
CA CYS A 431 -4.98 33.59 -8.06
C CYS A 431 -6.28 34.14 -7.45
N ALA A 432 -7.08 33.27 -6.84
CA ALA A 432 -8.19 33.70 -5.99
C ALA A 432 -7.69 34.53 -4.78
N PRO A 433 -8.53 35.40 -4.17
CA PRO A 433 -8.17 36.17 -2.98
C PRO A 433 -7.82 35.30 -1.77
N ARG A 434 -8.39 34.09 -1.70
CA ARG A 434 -8.13 33.11 -0.64
C ARG A 434 -7.71 31.79 -1.28
N VAL A 435 -6.57 31.26 -0.88
CA VAL A 435 -5.96 30.07 -1.48
C VAL A 435 -5.81 29.00 -0.39
N GLU A 436 -6.28 27.78 -0.61
CA GLU A 436 -6.05 26.69 0.35
C GLU A 436 -4.56 26.32 0.34
N ARG A 437 -3.99 26.10 -0.85
CA ARG A 437 -2.59 25.71 -1.01
C ARG A 437 -1.92 26.38 -2.20
N LEU A 438 -0.77 26.99 -1.96
CA LEU A 438 0.16 27.43 -3.00
C LEU A 438 1.48 26.68 -2.84
N VAL A 439 1.93 26.00 -3.90
CA VAL A 439 3.25 25.36 -3.98
C VAL A 439 4.00 25.97 -5.16
N ILE A 440 5.23 26.44 -4.96
CA ILE A 440 6.11 26.92 -6.01
C ILE A 440 7.45 26.20 -5.86
N ARG A 441 7.90 25.50 -6.91
CA ARG A 441 9.19 24.82 -6.98
C ARG A 441 9.88 25.21 -8.28
N ASP A 442 11.03 25.87 -8.21
CA ASP A 442 11.79 26.21 -9.40
C ASP A 442 13.29 25.98 -9.20
N ALA A 443 13.91 25.29 -10.15
CA ALA A 443 15.34 25.07 -10.23
C ALA A 443 16.00 25.83 -11.40
N THR A 444 15.23 26.58 -12.18
CA THR A 444 15.70 27.30 -13.39
C THR A 444 16.20 28.71 -13.08
N GLY A 445 15.97 29.22 -11.87
CA GLY A 445 16.54 30.47 -11.38
C GLY A 445 15.73 31.72 -11.68
N THR A 446 14.55 31.57 -12.30
CA THR A 446 13.63 32.69 -12.58
C THR A 446 12.20 32.34 -12.14
N PRO A 447 11.99 32.12 -10.83
CA PRO A 447 10.69 31.69 -10.31
C PRO A 447 9.60 32.76 -10.50
N PRO A 448 8.32 32.35 -10.53
CA PRO A 448 7.22 33.27 -10.69
C PRO A 448 7.12 34.28 -9.55
N CYS A 449 6.73 35.51 -9.89
CA CYS A 449 6.35 36.51 -8.89
C CYS A 449 5.17 35.99 -8.06
N ILE A 450 5.33 35.97 -6.73
CA ILE A 450 4.27 35.54 -5.80
C ILE A 450 3.09 36.53 -5.90
N PRO A 451 1.85 36.07 -6.16
CA PRO A 451 0.70 36.96 -6.33
C PRO A 451 0.27 37.62 -5.02
N LYS A 452 -0.48 38.73 -5.15
CA LYS A 452 -1.19 39.36 -4.04
C LYS A 452 -2.52 38.64 -3.82
N PHE A 453 -2.57 37.84 -2.76
CA PHE A 453 -3.79 37.25 -2.18
C PHE A 453 -4.00 37.78 -0.76
N GLU A 454 -5.21 37.70 -0.23
CA GLU A 454 -5.56 38.11 1.15
C GLU A 454 -5.00 37.12 2.19
N HIS A 455 -5.29 35.83 2.01
CA HIS A 455 -4.94 34.76 2.93
C HIS A 455 -4.65 33.44 2.21
N ALA A 456 -3.75 32.61 2.75
CA ALA A 456 -3.62 31.22 2.32
C ALA A 456 -3.33 30.24 3.46
N GLN A 457 -3.93 29.04 3.44
CA GLN A 457 -3.74 28.08 4.53
C GLN A 457 -2.32 27.50 4.53
N VAL A 458 -1.80 27.10 3.36
CA VAL A 458 -0.42 26.62 3.23
C VAL A 458 0.27 27.23 2.00
N VAL A 459 1.40 27.90 2.22
CA VAL A 459 2.31 28.31 1.13
C VAL A 459 3.62 27.55 1.24
N CYS A 460 4.09 26.96 0.15
CA CYS A 460 5.23 26.06 0.11
C CYS A 460 6.20 26.46 -1.01
N LEU A 461 7.34 27.05 -0.62
CA LEU A 461 8.33 27.61 -1.54
C LEU A 461 9.59 26.74 -1.54
N ALA A 462 9.89 26.12 -2.68
CA ALA A 462 11.12 25.38 -2.94
C ALA A 462 11.94 26.11 -4.02
N LEU A 463 12.64 27.16 -3.60
CA LEU A 463 13.24 28.16 -4.50
C LEU A 463 14.78 28.25 -4.28
N PRO A 464 15.55 27.22 -4.70
CA PRO A 464 17.00 27.13 -4.54
C PRO A 464 17.78 28.41 -4.83
N HIS A 465 17.44 29.15 -5.89
CA HIS A 465 18.25 30.27 -6.39
C HIS A 465 17.64 31.66 -6.14
N LEU A 466 16.58 31.79 -5.33
CA LEU A 466 15.89 33.07 -5.12
C LEU A 466 16.17 33.69 -3.74
N HIS A 467 16.77 34.88 -3.76
CA HIS A 467 16.79 35.77 -2.61
C HIS A 467 15.44 36.47 -2.42
N LEU A 468 14.53 35.83 -1.68
CA LEU A 468 13.35 36.52 -1.13
C LEU A 468 13.82 37.56 -0.10
N LYS A 469 13.37 38.81 -0.22
CA LYS A 469 13.66 39.83 0.79
C LYS A 469 12.94 39.51 2.10
N SER A 470 13.53 39.84 3.24
CA SER A 470 12.89 39.69 4.57
C SER A 470 11.51 40.36 4.60
N GLU A 471 11.37 41.57 4.02
CA GLU A 471 10.09 42.27 3.84
C GLU A 471 9.01 41.40 3.16
N GLN A 472 9.36 40.66 2.11
CA GLN A 472 8.43 39.79 1.37
C GLN A 472 8.08 38.54 2.18
N LEU A 473 9.02 38.00 2.96
CA LEU A 473 8.77 36.87 3.85
C LEU A 473 7.89 37.27 5.05
N VAL A 474 8.06 38.49 5.57
CA VAL A 474 7.18 39.06 6.61
C VAL A 474 5.77 39.29 6.07
N ASP A 475 5.63 39.99 4.94
CA ASP A 475 4.34 40.20 4.27
C ASP A 475 3.63 38.89 3.92
N LEU A 476 4.37 37.88 3.46
CA LEU A 476 3.84 36.54 3.22
C LEU A 476 3.42 35.86 4.53
N SER A 477 4.25 35.91 5.58
CA SER A 477 3.96 35.27 6.87
C SER A 477 2.73 35.83 7.59
N ASN A 478 2.40 37.10 7.37
CA ASN A 478 1.20 37.75 7.90
C ASN A 478 -0.09 37.34 7.17
N ARG A 479 0.03 36.70 6.00
CA ARG A 479 -1.08 36.31 5.11
C ARG A 479 -1.22 34.79 4.99
N VAL A 480 -0.58 34.00 5.86
CA VAL A 480 -0.64 32.53 5.79
C VAL A 480 -0.76 31.85 7.14
N ASP A 481 -1.55 30.78 7.22
CA ASP A 481 -1.60 29.95 8.44
C ASP A 481 -0.31 29.13 8.61
N LYS A 482 0.32 28.72 7.50
CA LYS A 482 1.60 27.99 7.48
C LYS A 482 2.47 28.33 6.28
N LEU A 483 3.71 28.78 6.56
CA LEU A 483 4.75 29.00 5.55
C LEU A 483 5.76 27.85 5.59
N VAL A 484 5.85 27.08 4.51
CA VAL A 484 6.87 26.04 4.30
C VAL A 484 7.94 26.59 3.36
N LEU A 485 9.18 26.66 3.82
CA LEU A 485 10.35 26.93 3.00
C LEU A 485 11.13 25.62 2.84
N ARG A 486 11.50 25.26 1.61
CA ARG A 486 12.24 24.03 1.31
C ARG A 486 13.48 24.35 0.49
N ARG A 487 14.65 23.82 0.86
CA ARG A 487 15.88 23.90 0.04
C ARG A 487 16.12 25.29 -0.59
N LEU A 488 15.91 26.38 0.16
CA LEU A 488 16.52 27.65 -0.21
C LEU A 488 18.01 27.41 -0.06
N LEU A 489 18.76 27.35 -1.16
CA LEU A 489 20.11 26.78 -1.12
C LEU A 489 21.05 27.67 -0.32
N ARG A 490 22.19 27.06 0.02
CA ARG A 490 23.42 27.73 0.45
C ARG A 490 23.56 29.07 -0.26
N VAL A 491 23.78 30.11 0.54
CA VAL A 491 24.37 31.36 0.05
C VAL A 491 25.59 30.98 -0.81
N PRO A 492 25.76 31.53 -2.02
CA PRO A 492 26.93 31.24 -2.85
C PRO A 492 28.22 31.42 -2.06
N TYR A 493 29.25 30.63 -2.38
CA TYR A 493 30.58 30.70 -1.76
C TYR A 493 31.38 31.97 -2.18
N ASP A 494 30.70 33.11 -2.35
CA ASP A 494 31.32 34.43 -2.35
C ASP A 494 31.84 34.69 -0.93
N ALA A 495 33.15 34.54 -0.75
CA ALA A 495 33.80 34.32 0.54
C ALA A 495 33.65 35.47 1.57
N ASP A 496 33.15 36.63 1.17
CA ASP A 496 33.11 37.85 1.96
C ASP A 496 31.76 38.13 2.67
N SER A 497 30.72 37.29 2.48
CA SER A 497 29.39 37.51 3.09
C SER A 497 28.98 36.44 4.12
N PRO A 498 29.04 36.72 5.44
CA PRO A 498 28.63 35.79 6.50
C PRO A 498 27.10 35.78 6.70
N HIS A 499 26.35 35.58 5.63
CA HIS A 499 24.89 35.42 5.69
C HIS A 499 24.53 33.99 6.10
N THR A 500 24.04 33.83 7.33
CA THR A 500 23.59 32.52 7.81
C THR A 500 22.28 32.10 7.12
N SER A 501 22.08 30.81 6.84
CA SER A 501 20.82 30.24 6.38
C SER A 501 19.65 30.60 7.31
N THR A 502 19.94 30.66 8.62
CA THR A 502 19.03 31.14 9.67
C THR A 502 18.71 32.64 9.60
N SER A 503 19.44 33.46 8.84
CA SER A 503 19.17 34.91 8.71
C SER A 503 17.96 35.21 7.84
N VAL A 504 17.64 34.34 6.87
CA VAL A 504 16.54 34.52 5.90
C VAL A 504 15.18 34.69 6.58
N VAL A 505 14.96 34.00 7.71
CA VAL A 505 13.72 34.07 8.50
C VAL A 505 13.75 35.12 9.63
N ARG A 506 14.83 35.90 9.77
CA ARG A 506 14.86 37.01 10.75
C ARG A 506 13.93 38.13 10.29
N GLY A 507 13.06 38.56 11.20
CA GLY A 507 11.99 39.54 10.97
C GLY A 507 10.58 38.94 10.97
N ILE A 508 10.42 37.64 10.69
CA ILE A 508 9.12 36.97 10.71
C ILE A 508 8.54 36.96 12.15
N PRO A 509 7.27 37.35 12.38
CA PRO A 509 6.68 37.39 13.71
C PRO A 509 6.66 36.03 14.41
N ASN A 510 6.97 36.01 15.71
CA ASN A 510 7.04 34.79 16.54
C ASN A 510 5.73 33.97 16.61
N HIS A 511 4.59 34.54 16.22
CA HIS A 511 3.29 33.86 16.19
C HIS A 511 3.02 33.11 14.87
N ALA A 512 3.70 33.43 13.78
CA ALA A 512 3.55 32.73 12.51
C ALA A 512 4.04 31.27 12.61
N HIS A 513 3.48 30.37 11.79
CA HIS A 513 3.94 28.97 11.69
C HIS A 513 4.90 28.81 10.50
N VAL A 514 6.19 29.00 10.75
CA VAL A 514 7.23 28.66 9.75
C VAL A 514 7.63 27.19 9.88
N CYS A 515 7.77 26.53 8.73
CA CYS A 515 8.26 25.18 8.56
C CYS A 515 9.49 25.24 7.63
N LEU A 516 10.65 24.79 8.12
CA LEU A 516 11.90 24.76 7.35
C LEU A 516 12.24 23.32 6.98
N ASP A 517 12.53 23.05 5.70
CA ASP A 517 12.72 21.70 5.16
C ASP A 517 13.99 21.60 4.30
N CYS A 518 14.84 20.63 4.63
CA CYS A 518 16.20 20.46 4.10
C CYS A 518 17.09 21.70 4.30
N PHE A 519 17.07 22.31 5.48
CA PHE A 519 17.93 23.45 5.85
C PHE A 519 19.20 23.02 6.56
N GLU A 520 20.28 23.80 6.42
CA GLU A 520 21.47 23.71 7.26
C GLU A 520 21.28 24.59 8.51
N ILE A 521 21.83 24.17 9.66
CA ILE A 521 21.75 24.93 10.91
C ILE A 521 23.14 25.45 11.27
N ASP A 522 23.27 26.77 11.23
CA ASP A 522 24.50 27.53 11.44
C ASP A 522 24.41 28.52 12.63
N GLY A 523 23.25 28.60 13.27
CA GLY A 523 22.99 29.49 14.39
C GLY A 523 21.60 29.28 14.99
N PRO A 524 21.21 30.10 15.99
CA PRO A 524 19.91 30.00 16.65
C PRO A 524 18.74 30.18 15.67
N VAL A 525 17.81 29.23 15.71
CA VAL A 525 16.60 29.20 14.88
C VAL A 525 15.51 30.10 15.50
N PRO A 526 14.94 31.08 14.77
CA PRO A 526 13.98 32.02 15.35
C PRO A 526 12.67 31.37 15.85
N PRO A 527 12.01 31.92 16.89
CA PRO A 527 10.82 31.31 17.50
C PRO A 527 9.58 31.18 16.60
N CYS A 528 9.56 31.82 15.42
CA CYS A 528 8.52 31.62 14.41
C CYS A 528 8.59 30.22 13.74
N VAL A 529 9.73 29.53 13.82
CA VAL A 529 9.90 28.17 13.28
C VAL A 529 9.26 27.17 14.24
N LYS A 530 8.16 26.54 13.79
CA LYS A 530 7.43 25.52 14.56
C LYS A 530 7.76 24.09 14.10
N GLU A 531 8.23 23.96 12.86
CA GLU A 531 8.70 22.73 12.24
C GLU A 531 10.07 22.95 11.61
N LEU A 532 11.02 22.05 11.88
CA LEU A 532 12.35 22.07 11.26
C LEU A 532 12.76 20.65 10.87
N GLN A 533 13.03 20.44 9.59
CA GLN A 533 13.72 19.29 9.05
C GLN A 533 15.07 19.75 8.48
N ALA A 534 16.15 19.45 9.18
CA ALA A 534 17.49 19.92 8.87
C ALA A 534 18.41 18.80 8.37
N LEU A 535 19.35 19.20 7.50
CA LEU A 535 20.51 18.41 7.11
C LEU A 535 21.72 18.95 7.88
N LEU A 536 22.50 18.05 8.48
CA LEU A 536 23.72 18.38 9.20
C LEU A 536 24.92 17.97 8.35
N GLU A 537 25.96 18.80 8.32
CA GLU A 537 27.20 18.50 7.58
C GLU A 537 28.46 18.80 8.44
N GLY A 538 28.76 17.88 9.36
CA GLY A 538 30.09 17.69 9.96
C GLY A 538 30.53 18.63 11.08
N SER A 539 29.88 19.78 11.27
CA SER A 539 30.08 20.66 12.43
C SER A 539 29.18 20.26 13.61
N ALA A 540 29.71 20.31 14.84
CA ALA A 540 28.93 19.93 16.02
C ALA A 540 27.77 20.91 16.26
N LEU A 541 26.55 20.39 16.33
CA LEU A 541 25.33 21.18 16.52
C LEU A 541 25.12 21.50 18.00
N GLN A 542 24.86 22.77 18.32
CA GLN A 542 24.42 23.17 19.66
C GLN A 542 22.91 22.96 19.79
N GLY A 543 22.46 22.08 20.71
CA GLY A 543 21.04 21.80 20.94
C GLY A 543 20.23 23.03 21.34
N SER A 544 20.89 24.03 21.94
CA SER A 544 20.33 25.35 22.24
C SER A 544 19.82 26.09 21.00
N PHE A 545 20.43 25.91 19.82
CA PHE A 545 20.02 26.57 18.57
C PHE A 545 18.62 26.15 18.10
N VAL A 546 18.19 24.93 18.45
CA VAL A 546 16.90 24.34 18.07
C VAL A 546 16.00 24.09 19.29
N SER A 547 16.31 24.71 20.44
CA SER A 547 15.65 24.53 21.74
C SER A 547 14.13 24.79 21.73
N HIS A 548 13.64 25.67 20.85
CA HIS A 548 12.24 26.13 20.85
C HIS A 548 11.32 25.45 19.82
N VAL A 549 11.84 24.58 18.94
CA VAL A 549 11.07 24.04 17.80
C VAL A 549 10.27 22.78 18.20
N PRO A 550 8.93 22.81 18.33
CA PRO A 550 8.16 21.69 18.89
C PRO A 550 8.10 20.44 18.00
N ARG A 551 8.43 20.56 16.71
CA ARG A 551 8.54 19.44 15.75
C ARG A 551 9.89 19.51 15.03
N LEU A 552 10.83 18.65 15.42
CA LEU A 552 12.22 18.69 14.98
C LEU A 552 12.61 17.36 14.31
N SER A 553 13.29 17.44 13.17
CA SER A 553 13.87 16.32 12.44
C SER A 553 15.29 16.70 12.02
N LEU A 554 16.30 15.94 12.48
CA LEU A 554 17.71 16.17 12.16
C LEU A 554 18.29 14.94 11.47
N ASN A 555 19.05 15.14 10.39
CA ASN A 555 19.66 14.07 9.61
C ASN A 555 21.10 14.43 9.23
N ASP A 556 22.09 13.67 9.71
CA ASP A 556 23.47 13.75 9.23
C ASP A 556 23.78 12.59 8.27
N LYS A 557 23.89 12.92 6.98
CA LYS A 557 24.23 11.94 5.92
C LYS A 557 25.60 11.25 6.11
N ARG A 558 26.47 11.75 7.00
CA ARG A 558 27.84 11.24 7.21
C ARG A 558 27.99 10.41 8.50
N GLY A 559 27.06 10.49 9.46
CA GLY A 559 27.17 9.72 10.70
C GLY A 559 28.21 10.25 11.70
N HIS A 560 28.52 11.55 11.69
CA HIS A 560 29.67 12.14 12.42
C HIS A 560 29.30 13.37 13.28
N THR A 561 28.13 13.96 13.08
CA THR A 561 27.72 15.20 13.74
C THR A 561 27.30 14.93 15.17
N ARG A 562 28.15 15.36 16.10
CA ARG A 562 27.84 15.45 17.54
C ARG A 562 26.78 16.52 17.78
N ILE A 563 25.73 16.17 18.52
CA ILE A 563 24.82 17.16 19.12
C ILE A 563 25.29 17.42 20.55
N ASN A 564 25.67 18.66 20.83
CA ASN A 564 25.92 19.16 22.18
C ASN A 564 24.60 19.58 22.84
N ASP A 565 24.54 19.57 24.17
CA ASP A 565 23.34 19.90 24.95
C ASP A 565 22.08 19.12 24.55
N VAL A 566 22.21 17.80 24.32
CA VAL A 566 21.11 16.89 23.92
C VAL A 566 19.88 17.04 24.82
N HIS A 567 20.07 17.32 26.12
CA HIS A 567 18.99 17.56 27.08
C HIS A 567 18.04 18.69 26.66
N LEU A 568 18.51 19.71 25.92
CA LEU A 568 17.68 20.81 25.38
C LEU A 568 16.77 20.37 24.23
N LEU A 569 16.95 19.17 23.68
CA LEU A 569 16.03 18.55 22.72
C LEU A 569 14.83 17.86 23.39
N SER A 570 14.75 17.84 24.73
CA SER A 570 13.60 17.30 25.47
C SER A 570 12.31 18.13 25.25
N GLY A 571 11.16 17.57 25.66
CA GLY A 571 9.89 18.31 25.72
C GLY A 571 9.16 18.54 24.40
N ARG A 572 9.43 17.73 23.36
CA ARG A 572 8.94 17.98 21.98
C ARG A 572 7.70 17.16 21.63
N LYS A 573 6.89 17.67 20.71
CA LYS A 573 5.78 16.91 20.11
C LYS A 573 6.27 15.83 19.16
N VAL A 574 7.26 16.18 18.34
CA VAL A 574 7.94 15.24 17.45
C VAL A 574 9.43 15.55 17.50
N LEU A 575 10.24 14.55 17.81
CA LEU A 575 11.69 14.58 17.66
C LEU A 575 12.12 13.37 16.82
N GLN A 576 12.75 13.63 15.68
CA GLN A 576 13.35 12.61 14.81
C GLN A 576 14.83 12.91 14.69
N LEU A 577 15.67 11.90 14.94
CA LEU A 577 17.12 12.01 14.86
C LEU A 577 17.63 10.84 14.03
N MET A 578 18.34 11.14 12.95
CA MET A 578 18.86 10.14 12.02
C MET A 578 20.37 10.33 11.85
N GLN A 579 21.12 9.26 12.09
CA GLN A 579 22.57 9.19 11.88
C GLN A 579 23.38 10.25 12.66
N VAL A 580 22.91 10.69 13.83
CA VAL A 580 23.62 11.67 14.69
C VAL A 580 24.29 11.03 15.91
N LEU A 581 25.36 11.65 16.40
CA LEU A 581 26.06 11.26 17.62
C LEU A 581 25.45 11.99 18.84
N LEU A 582 24.97 11.23 19.81
CA LEU A 582 24.18 11.67 20.96
C LEU A 582 24.82 11.24 22.28
N GLU A 583 24.95 12.16 23.22
CA GLU A 583 25.39 11.88 24.60
C GLU A 583 24.46 12.57 25.60
N GLY A 584 23.99 11.83 26.61
CA GLY A 584 23.21 12.36 27.74
C GLY A 584 21.83 11.72 27.90
N GLN A 585 20.79 12.54 28.01
CA GLN A 585 19.41 12.09 28.27
C GLN A 585 18.40 12.90 27.45
N LEU A 586 17.34 12.24 26.95
CA LEU A 586 16.14 12.87 26.39
C LEU A 586 14.91 12.54 27.25
N ALA A 587 14.08 13.55 27.50
CA ALA A 587 12.88 13.41 28.31
C ALA A 587 11.62 14.05 27.70
N SER A 588 10.45 13.58 28.13
CA SER A 588 9.16 14.27 27.97
C SER A 588 8.75 14.56 26.52
N CYS A 589 9.06 13.65 25.58
CA CYS A 589 8.67 13.78 24.17
C CYS A 589 7.40 12.97 23.85
N GLU A 590 6.43 13.57 23.15
CA GLU A 590 5.20 12.91 22.71
C GLU A 590 5.50 11.83 21.66
N GLN A 591 6.37 12.13 20.68
CA GLN A 591 6.95 11.18 19.75
C GLN A 591 8.46 11.38 19.61
N LEU A 592 9.23 10.29 19.75
CA LEU A 592 10.68 10.23 19.57
C LEU A 592 11.02 9.10 18.58
N SER A 593 11.85 9.39 17.57
CA SER A 593 12.41 8.37 16.68
C SER A 593 13.91 8.56 16.50
N LEU A 594 14.69 7.50 16.73
CA LEU A 594 16.15 7.47 16.55
C LEU A 594 16.51 6.36 15.55
N CYS A 595 17.20 6.70 14.47
CA CYS A 595 17.53 5.75 13.40
C CYS A 595 19.01 5.82 13.01
N GLY A 596 19.76 4.74 13.24
CA GLY A 596 21.19 4.65 12.90
C GLY A 596 22.10 5.67 13.62
N CYS A 597 21.64 6.21 14.76
CA CYS A 597 22.39 7.14 15.60
C CYS A 597 23.55 6.44 16.34
N ARG A 598 24.39 7.20 17.05
CA ARG A 598 25.55 6.71 17.81
C ARG A 598 25.68 7.38 19.18
N GLY A 599 26.58 6.87 20.04
CA GLY A 599 26.86 7.42 21.37
C GLY A 599 26.08 6.73 22.49
N ARG A 600 25.82 7.41 23.62
CA ARG A 600 25.19 6.84 24.83
C ARG A 600 24.03 7.71 25.32
N LEU A 601 22.85 7.12 25.50
CA LEU A 601 21.61 7.87 25.72
C LEU A 601 20.64 7.22 26.71
N GLY A 602 20.18 8.00 27.69
CA GLY A 602 19.03 7.67 28.55
C GLY A 602 17.72 8.27 28.01
N LEU A 603 16.62 7.53 28.14
CA LEU A 603 15.28 7.91 27.66
C LEU A 603 14.26 7.87 28.81
N THR A 604 13.38 8.87 28.90
CA THR A 604 12.44 9.01 30.02
C THR A 604 11.14 9.72 29.63
N SER A 605 9.98 9.22 30.06
CA SER A 605 8.66 9.87 29.85
C SER A 605 8.36 10.12 28.36
N ILE A 606 8.39 9.07 27.54
CA ILE A 606 8.21 9.17 26.09
C ILE A 606 6.85 8.56 25.69
N GLY A 607 6.03 9.30 24.95
CA GLY A 607 4.72 8.80 24.49
C GLY A 607 4.86 7.64 23.50
N SER A 608 5.51 7.93 22.36
CA SER A 608 5.83 6.94 21.33
C SER A 608 7.32 6.98 21.00
N LEU A 609 8.03 5.89 21.28
CA LEU A 609 9.44 5.69 21.01
C LEU A 609 9.62 4.69 19.85
N ASP A 610 10.42 5.05 18.85
CA ASP A 610 10.79 4.19 17.71
C ASP A 610 12.32 4.20 17.55
N LEU A 611 12.98 3.06 17.80
CA LEU A 611 14.44 2.89 17.74
C LEU A 611 14.81 1.91 16.63
N ASN A 612 15.70 2.33 15.72
CA ASN A 612 16.30 1.46 14.71
C ASN A 612 17.84 1.44 14.82
N GLY A 613 18.42 0.24 14.89
CA GLY A 613 19.86 0.01 14.88
C GLY A 613 20.61 0.29 16.19
N ALA A 614 19.94 0.18 17.34
CA ALA A 614 20.50 0.50 18.66
C ALA A 614 20.92 -0.74 19.47
N VAL A 615 21.92 -0.58 20.33
CA VAL A 615 22.32 -1.54 21.38
C VAL A 615 21.65 -1.14 22.68
N VAL A 616 21.16 -2.10 23.45
CA VAL A 616 20.43 -1.88 24.70
C VAL A 616 21.08 -2.70 25.83
N THR A 617 21.53 -2.03 26.88
CA THR A 617 22.25 -2.63 28.03
C THR A 617 21.99 -1.84 29.31
N THR A 618 22.13 -2.46 30.48
CA THR A 618 22.09 -1.78 31.79
C THR A 618 23.48 -1.35 32.29
N GLU A 619 24.54 -1.66 31.54
CA GLU A 619 25.91 -1.25 31.86
C GLU A 619 26.08 0.28 31.68
N ASP A 620 25.72 1.03 32.72
CA ASP A 620 26.21 2.39 32.98
C ASP A 620 27.74 2.30 33.27
N GLY A 621 28.52 2.08 32.22
CA GLY A 621 29.99 2.06 32.21
C GLY A 621 30.58 3.46 32.43
N ASN A 622 30.21 4.08 33.53
CA ASN A 622 30.81 5.24 34.15
C ASN A 622 31.67 4.74 35.32
N GLY A 623 32.75 4.02 34.99
CA GLY A 623 33.78 3.58 35.92
C GLY A 623 34.66 4.74 36.42
N ASP A 624 34.04 5.87 36.81
CA ASP A 624 34.73 7.03 37.34
C ASP A 624 35.09 6.80 38.81
N GLY A 625 36.38 6.53 39.05
CA GLY A 625 37.00 6.79 40.35
C GLY A 625 37.36 5.60 41.22
N ASP A 626 38.39 4.83 40.82
CA ASP A 626 39.57 4.78 41.69
C ASP A 626 40.86 4.51 40.89
N THR A 627 41.68 5.55 40.68
CA THR A 627 42.96 5.44 39.96
C THR A 627 44.07 4.94 40.90
N ASN A 628 43.99 3.67 41.32
CA ASN A 628 45.03 3.02 42.14
C ASN A 628 45.00 1.48 42.12
N ILE A 629 44.91 0.86 40.93
CA ILE A 629 45.35 -0.53 40.74
C ILE A 629 46.51 -0.56 39.75
N ASP A 630 47.66 -0.96 40.27
CA ASP A 630 48.91 -1.16 39.53
C ASP A 630 48.88 -2.53 38.81
N SER A 631 49.22 -2.53 37.52
CA SER A 631 49.68 -3.68 36.74
C SER A 631 48.89 -5.01 36.82
N GLY A 632 47.85 -5.18 35.98
CA GLY A 632 47.29 -6.51 35.69
C GLY A 632 46.10 -6.54 34.71
N ASP A 633 46.38 -6.93 33.45
CA ASP A 633 45.52 -7.64 32.46
C ASP A 633 43.97 -7.40 32.45
N GLY A 634 43.33 -6.92 31.37
CA GLY A 634 43.89 -6.53 30.07
C GLY A 634 42.96 -6.51 28.82
N SER A 635 41.62 -6.60 28.94
CA SER A 635 40.73 -6.73 27.75
C SER A 635 39.43 -5.88 27.73
N ASP A 636 38.50 -6.10 28.67
CA ASP A 636 37.05 -6.00 28.35
C ASP A 636 36.49 -4.57 28.15
N ASP A 637 37.03 -3.55 28.82
CA ASP A 637 36.52 -2.16 28.70
C ASP A 637 36.70 -1.54 27.30
N SER A 638 37.51 -2.15 26.43
CA SER A 638 37.80 -1.64 25.09
C SER A 638 36.65 -1.83 24.09
N ASP A 639 35.91 -2.94 24.18
CA ASP A 639 34.84 -3.28 23.24
C ASP A 639 33.60 -2.38 23.40
N ASN A 640 33.20 -2.10 24.65
CA ASN A 640 32.06 -1.22 24.95
C ASN A 640 32.24 0.20 24.37
N ARG A 641 33.50 0.68 24.25
CA ARG A 641 33.82 1.96 23.61
C ARG A 641 33.73 1.89 22.08
N ALA A 642 34.27 0.83 21.46
CA ALA A 642 34.15 0.61 20.01
C ALA A 642 32.69 0.43 19.56
N LEU A 643 31.84 -0.16 20.40
CA LEU A 643 30.40 -0.25 20.17
C LEU A 643 29.72 1.12 20.19
N ALA A 644 30.03 2.00 21.15
CA ALA A 644 29.47 3.36 21.20
C ALA A 644 29.93 4.26 20.04
N GLU A 645 31.10 4.00 19.47
CA GLU A 645 31.62 4.66 18.26
C GLU A 645 30.94 4.18 16.96
N THR A 646 30.18 3.08 16.99
CA THR A 646 29.54 2.47 15.81
C THR A 646 28.01 2.39 15.85
N LYS A 647 27.40 2.19 17.03
CA LYS A 647 25.94 2.12 17.27
C LYS A 647 25.51 3.05 18.41
N LEU A 648 24.21 3.28 18.57
CA LEU A 648 23.64 3.99 19.73
C LEU A 648 23.47 3.02 20.90
N VAL A 649 24.08 3.32 22.04
CA VAL A 649 23.93 2.56 23.30
C VAL A 649 22.84 3.22 24.15
N ILE A 650 21.72 2.53 24.33
CA ILE A 650 20.64 2.92 25.24
C ILE A 650 20.90 2.30 26.61
N THR A 651 21.09 3.11 27.66
CA THR A 651 21.29 2.59 29.03
C THR A 651 19.99 2.49 29.84
N ARG A 652 18.99 3.33 29.53
CA ARG A 652 17.78 3.51 30.34
C ARG A 652 16.56 3.89 29.50
N VAL A 653 15.41 3.27 29.75
CA VAL A 653 14.12 3.51 29.06
C VAL A 653 12.98 3.46 30.07
N HIS A 654 12.64 4.59 30.67
CA HIS A 654 11.63 4.68 31.73
C HIS A 654 10.35 5.39 31.28
N HIS A 655 9.18 4.94 31.75
CA HIS A 655 7.87 5.57 31.51
C HIS A 655 7.57 5.77 30.00
N VAL A 656 7.31 4.67 29.28
CA VAL A 656 7.07 4.71 27.82
C VAL A 656 5.75 4.02 27.45
N THR A 657 4.81 4.75 26.85
CA THR A 657 3.50 4.17 26.47
C THR A 657 3.66 3.18 25.31
N LEU A 658 4.32 3.59 24.23
CA LEU A 658 4.61 2.72 23.07
C LEU A 658 6.10 2.74 22.77
N CYS A 659 6.74 1.56 22.82
CA CYS A 659 8.13 1.34 22.48
C CYS A 659 8.23 0.37 21.30
N ARG A 660 8.87 0.78 20.21
CA ARG A 660 9.24 -0.05 19.06
C ARG A 660 10.74 -0.09 18.92
N LEU A 661 11.28 -1.30 18.80
CA LEU A 661 12.68 -1.59 18.52
C LEU A 661 12.75 -2.36 17.20
N GLU A 662 13.67 -1.98 16.33
CA GLU A 662 13.86 -2.58 15.01
C GLU A 662 15.37 -2.73 14.73
N GLU A 663 15.84 -3.92 14.34
CA GLU A 663 17.28 -4.16 14.08
C GLU A 663 18.19 -3.81 15.29
N CYS A 664 17.66 -3.97 16.52
CA CYS A 664 18.34 -3.66 17.78
C CYS A 664 18.95 -4.92 18.44
N ASP A 665 20.04 -4.74 19.17
CA ASP A 665 20.69 -5.78 19.98
C ASP A 665 20.42 -5.51 21.48
N ILE A 666 19.78 -6.45 22.17
CA ILE A 666 19.34 -6.26 23.57
C ILE A 666 20.09 -7.24 24.49
N HIS A 667 21.12 -6.72 25.18
CA HIS A 667 21.91 -7.50 26.14
C HIS A 667 21.19 -7.63 27.49
N ASP A 668 20.46 -6.59 27.91
CA ASP A 668 19.60 -6.62 29.10
C ASP A 668 18.33 -5.77 28.92
N PHE A 669 17.20 -6.33 29.34
CA PHE A 669 15.91 -5.66 29.38
C PHE A 669 15.66 -4.90 30.71
N GLY A 670 16.51 -5.03 31.73
CA GLY A 670 16.39 -4.32 33.02
C GLY A 670 16.40 -2.78 32.90
N CYS A 671 16.82 -2.26 31.75
CA CYS A 671 16.73 -0.85 31.36
C CYS A 671 15.29 -0.38 31.07
N PHE A 672 14.35 -1.28 30.76
CA PHE A 672 12.95 -0.97 30.48
C PHE A 672 12.12 -0.96 31.76
N GLN A 673 11.60 0.20 32.13
CA GLN A 673 10.76 0.38 33.32
C GLN A 673 9.50 1.17 32.95
N ASP A 674 8.35 0.74 33.47
CA ASP A 674 7.04 1.35 33.17
C ASP A 674 6.75 1.49 31.65
N VAL A 675 7.08 0.44 30.89
CA VAL A 675 6.79 0.33 29.46
C VAL A 675 5.47 -0.39 29.25
N GLN A 676 4.48 0.25 28.62
CA GLN A 676 3.14 -0.35 28.47
C GLN A 676 3.08 -1.30 27.26
N HIS A 677 3.57 -0.88 26.10
CA HIS A 677 3.58 -1.67 24.88
C HIS A 677 4.99 -1.75 24.29
N LEU A 678 5.53 -2.96 24.15
CA LEU A 678 6.85 -3.24 23.56
C LEU A 678 6.70 -4.04 22.26
N THR A 679 7.29 -3.55 21.19
CA THR A 679 7.29 -4.17 19.86
C THR A 679 8.73 -4.41 19.42
N LEU A 680 9.12 -5.67 19.27
CA LEU A 680 10.42 -6.10 18.76
C LEU A 680 10.25 -6.63 17.33
N LYS A 681 11.05 -6.10 16.39
CA LYS A 681 11.11 -6.59 15.00
C LYS A 681 12.57 -6.75 14.57
N GLU A 682 12.95 -7.93 14.09
CA GLU A 682 14.33 -8.19 13.62
C GLU A 682 15.40 -7.81 14.69
N CYS A 683 15.05 -7.90 15.99
CA CYS A 683 15.95 -7.65 17.10
C CYS A 683 16.68 -8.93 17.53
N THR A 684 17.94 -8.81 17.95
CA THR A 684 18.65 -9.86 18.68
C THR A 684 18.55 -9.62 20.18
N PHE A 685 18.49 -10.67 21.01
CA PHE A 685 18.55 -10.51 22.47
C PHE A 685 19.17 -11.70 23.20
N LYS A 686 19.74 -11.45 24.38
CA LYS A 686 20.58 -12.42 25.11
C LYS A 686 19.81 -13.62 25.68
N ASP A 687 18.69 -13.39 26.36
CA ASP A 687 17.93 -14.43 27.07
C ASP A 687 16.41 -14.18 26.92
N LEU A 688 15.62 -15.25 26.99
CA LEU A 688 14.15 -15.25 27.06
C LEU A 688 13.64 -15.04 28.50
N ALA A 689 14.43 -15.36 29.53
CA ALA A 689 14.01 -15.25 30.93
C ALA A 689 13.97 -13.80 31.45
N SER A 690 14.59 -12.84 30.75
CA SER A 690 14.75 -11.46 31.18
C SER A 690 13.67 -10.48 30.69
N PHE A 691 12.60 -10.94 30.01
CA PHE A 691 11.58 -10.04 29.47
C PHE A 691 10.97 -9.08 30.51
N PRO A 692 10.77 -7.79 30.16
CA PRO A 692 10.23 -6.81 31.10
C PRO A 692 8.73 -7.03 31.31
N PRO A 693 8.18 -6.65 32.48
CA PRO A 693 6.74 -6.71 32.74
C PRO A 693 6.01 -5.62 31.94
N VAL A 694 5.42 -6.00 30.81
CA VAL A 694 4.70 -5.10 29.87
C VAL A 694 3.27 -5.58 29.63
N HIS A 695 2.35 -4.66 29.34
CA HIS A 695 0.95 -5.01 29.02
C HIS A 695 0.82 -5.69 27.66
N VAL A 696 1.64 -5.31 26.67
CA VAL A 696 1.71 -5.98 25.36
C VAL A 696 3.15 -6.17 24.94
N LEU A 697 3.52 -7.40 24.59
CA LEU A 697 4.77 -7.74 23.92
C LEU A 697 4.46 -8.31 22.53
N PHE A 698 5.00 -7.70 21.49
CA PHE A 698 4.94 -8.18 20.11
C PHE A 698 6.33 -8.57 19.64
N LEU A 699 6.52 -9.81 19.18
CA LEU A 699 7.77 -10.36 18.66
C LEU A 699 7.58 -10.75 17.19
N ARG A 700 8.49 -10.31 16.30
CA ARG A 700 8.50 -10.70 14.89
C ARG A 700 9.91 -10.80 14.33
N ASN A 701 10.22 -11.92 13.66
CA ASN A 701 11.55 -12.19 13.08
C ASN A 701 12.72 -11.95 14.07
N CYS A 702 12.50 -12.12 15.38
CA CYS A 702 13.52 -11.85 16.39
C CYS A 702 14.45 -13.06 16.58
N GLU A 703 15.65 -12.80 17.08
CA GLU A 703 16.68 -13.82 17.28
C GLU A 703 17.24 -13.81 18.71
N THR A 704 17.61 -14.98 19.22
CA THR A 704 18.30 -15.15 20.50
C THR A 704 19.80 -15.28 20.25
N MET A 705 20.64 -14.63 21.05
CA MET A 705 22.11 -14.73 20.92
C MET A 705 22.67 -16.15 21.25
N ASP A 706 21.83 -17.04 21.78
CA ASP A 706 22.08 -18.49 21.90
C ASP A 706 22.44 -19.16 20.55
N GLU A 707 23.13 -20.31 20.60
CA GLU A 707 23.50 -21.15 19.44
C GLU A 707 22.35 -21.57 18.49
N ASP A 708 21.08 -21.53 18.93
CA ASP A 708 19.93 -21.82 18.04
C ASP A 708 19.57 -20.65 17.11
N GLY A 709 19.93 -19.41 17.48
CA GLY A 709 19.51 -18.17 16.82
C GLY A 709 18.01 -17.83 16.92
N TRP A 710 17.10 -18.79 16.96
CA TRP A 710 15.71 -18.55 16.53
C TRP A 710 14.68 -18.27 17.65
N CYS A 711 13.97 -17.14 17.55
CA CYS A 711 12.76 -16.84 18.34
C CYS A 711 11.48 -16.92 17.47
N PRO A 712 10.38 -17.53 17.95
CA PRO A 712 9.12 -17.57 17.20
C PRO A 712 8.30 -16.27 17.27
N ASP A 713 7.73 -15.85 16.14
CA ASP A 713 6.71 -14.80 16.05
C ASP A 713 5.57 -15.02 17.07
N ALA A 714 5.33 -14.04 17.93
CA ALA A 714 4.40 -14.14 19.06
C ALA A 714 3.79 -12.79 19.45
N VAL A 715 2.60 -12.83 20.07
CA VAL A 715 1.96 -11.66 20.67
C VAL A 715 1.43 -12.04 22.04
N PHE A 716 1.89 -11.36 23.07
CA PHE A 716 1.45 -11.51 24.46
C PHE A 716 0.69 -10.27 24.90
N VAL A 717 -0.39 -10.47 25.66
CA VAL A 717 -1.23 -9.41 26.23
C VAL A 717 -1.55 -9.79 27.67
N ASP A 718 -1.23 -8.89 28.60
CA ASP A 718 -1.38 -9.05 30.05
C ASP A 718 -0.84 -10.39 30.58
N ARG A 719 0.44 -10.68 30.29
CA ARG A 719 1.16 -11.89 30.71
C ARG A 719 2.35 -11.56 31.60
N SER A 720 2.59 -12.42 32.60
CA SER A 720 3.82 -12.38 33.39
C SER A 720 5.03 -12.79 32.53
N PRO A 721 6.25 -12.26 32.77
CA PRO A 721 7.47 -12.69 32.07
C PRO A 721 7.66 -14.21 32.06
N ASN A 722 7.45 -14.87 33.20
CA ASN A 722 7.52 -16.32 33.35
C ASN A 722 6.53 -17.08 32.44
N GLU A 723 5.34 -16.55 32.19
CA GLU A 723 4.39 -17.15 31.24
C GLU A 723 4.84 -16.94 29.79
N MET A 724 5.39 -15.76 29.45
CA MET A 724 5.92 -15.48 28.11
C MET A 724 7.11 -16.39 27.79
N GLU A 725 8.07 -16.49 28.71
CA GLU A 725 9.22 -17.40 28.63
C GLU A 725 8.77 -18.86 28.44
N GLN A 726 7.87 -19.38 29.30
CA GLN A 726 7.37 -20.76 29.20
C GLN A 726 6.67 -21.05 27.86
N LEU A 727 5.90 -20.10 27.33
CA LEU A 727 5.24 -20.24 26.03
C LEU A 727 6.24 -20.23 24.87
N LEU A 728 7.25 -19.36 24.91
CA LEU A 728 8.31 -19.30 23.89
C LEU A 728 9.21 -20.55 23.94
N LEU A 729 9.58 -21.03 25.12
CA LEU A 729 10.32 -22.28 25.30
C LEU A 729 9.50 -23.50 24.86
N ALA A 730 8.19 -23.52 25.12
CA ALA A 730 7.30 -24.57 24.63
C ALA A 730 7.24 -24.59 23.09
N GLU A 731 7.18 -23.43 22.43
CA GLU A 731 7.20 -23.35 20.96
C GLU A 731 8.59 -23.65 20.37
N ARG A 732 9.69 -23.18 20.98
CA ARG A 732 11.08 -23.55 20.59
C ARG A 732 11.27 -25.06 20.68
N ARG A 733 10.77 -25.73 21.73
CA ARG A 733 10.73 -27.20 21.86
C ARG A 733 9.84 -27.86 20.81
N ARG A 734 8.64 -27.34 20.54
CA ARG A 734 7.72 -27.87 19.51
C ARG A 734 8.31 -27.77 18.10
N CYS A 735 8.93 -26.64 17.77
CA CYS A 735 9.58 -26.44 16.47
C CYS A 735 10.86 -27.27 16.33
N ARG A 736 11.70 -27.44 17.37
CA ARG A 736 12.78 -28.45 17.33
C ARG A 736 12.23 -29.86 17.08
N ALA A 737 11.13 -30.25 17.73
CA ALA A 737 10.50 -31.57 17.54
C ALA A 737 9.87 -31.78 16.14
N MET A 738 9.44 -30.71 15.47
CA MET A 738 8.99 -30.75 14.07
C MET A 738 10.19 -30.72 13.09
N GLY A 739 11.18 -29.87 13.35
CA GLY A 739 12.41 -29.76 12.57
C GLY A 739 13.19 -31.07 12.54
N ALA A 740 13.39 -31.72 13.70
CA ALA A 740 14.04 -33.03 13.81
C ALA A 740 13.29 -34.15 13.07
N ARG A 741 11.97 -34.01 12.82
CA ARG A 741 11.20 -34.92 11.96
C ARG A 741 11.30 -34.58 10.47
N SER A 742 11.84 -33.41 10.13
CA SER A 742 12.11 -32.96 8.76
C SER A 742 13.55 -33.22 8.31
N ILE A 743 14.47 -33.62 9.19
CA ILE A 743 15.85 -34.04 8.85
C ILE A 743 15.85 -35.46 8.25
N ASN A 744 15.08 -35.61 7.18
CA ASN A 744 15.22 -36.65 6.15
C ASN A 744 15.04 -36.04 4.74
N GLY A 745 14.96 -34.71 4.63
CA GLY A 745 14.98 -33.97 3.37
C GLY A 745 15.86 -32.73 3.50
N ASN A 746 17.11 -32.82 3.05
CA ASN A 746 18.03 -31.68 3.00
C ASN A 746 17.66 -30.73 1.87
N VAL A 747 17.62 -29.42 2.16
CA VAL A 747 18.09 -28.26 1.34
C VAL A 747 17.62 -26.96 2.04
N LEU A 748 18.40 -25.87 1.91
CA LEU A 748 18.25 -24.53 2.54
C LEU A 748 18.88 -24.31 3.94
N ARG A 749 20.21 -24.44 4.01
CA ARG A 749 21.08 -23.53 4.81
C ARG A 749 22.33 -23.17 3.97
N ASN A 750 22.82 -21.94 4.14
CA ASN A 750 24.02 -21.28 3.55
C ASN A 750 23.76 -20.25 2.42
N ALA A 751 23.98 -18.96 2.72
CA ALA A 751 24.34 -17.92 1.74
C ALA A 751 24.89 -16.62 2.41
N SER A 752 25.87 -16.77 3.29
CA SER A 752 26.61 -15.73 4.02
C SER A 752 27.70 -16.44 4.87
N HIS A 753 28.76 -15.85 5.42
CA HIS A 753 29.74 -14.79 5.05
C HIS A 753 31.00 -15.12 5.91
N VAL A 754 32.27 -14.78 5.69
CA VAL A 754 33.18 -14.19 4.66
C VAL A 754 34.61 -14.54 5.21
N HIS A 755 35.75 -14.70 4.53
CA HIS A 755 36.35 -14.36 3.22
C HIS A 755 36.58 -15.63 2.35
N GLY A 756 37.34 -15.70 1.23
CA GLY A 756 38.16 -14.74 0.46
C GLY A 756 39.67 -15.03 0.47
N CYS A 757 40.21 -15.64 -0.62
CA CYS A 757 41.64 -15.60 -0.99
C CYS A 757 41.89 -16.11 -2.43
N THR A 758 42.76 -15.39 -3.17
CA THR A 758 43.57 -15.77 -4.38
C THR A 758 43.13 -16.92 -5.32
N GLY A 759 42.87 -16.59 -6.61
CA GLY A 759 42.80 -17.55 -7.73
C GLY A 759 42.63 -16.84 -9.09
N HIS A 760 43.20 -17.36 -10.19
CA HIS A 760 43.30 -16.67 -11.50
C HIS A 760 42.27 -17.14 -12.56
N LEU A 761 41.86 -16.18 -13.40
CA LEU A 761 41.46 -16.29 -14.83
C LEU A 761 40.26 -17.17 -15.24
N ALA A 762 39.13 -16.52 -15.58
CA ALA A 762 38.50 -16.57 -16.93
C ALA A 762 37.36 -15.53 -17.04
N HIS A 763 37.10 -14.99 -18.24
CA HIS A 763 35.97 -14.08 -18.53
C HIS A 763 34.94 -14.70 -19.52
N PRO A 764 33.69 -14.18 -19.60
CA PRO A 764 32.53 -14.89 -20.18
C PRO A 764 31.94 -14.24 -21.45
N PRO A 765 30.79 -14.74 -21.95
CA PRO A 765 29.67 -13.93 -22.46
C PRO A 765 28.48 -13.96 -21.46
N GLN A 766 27.79 -12.88 -21.06
CA GLN A 766 27.12 -11.77 -21.77
C GLN A 766 25.68 -12.04 -22.26
N SER A 767 24.69 -11.42 -21.59
CA SER A 767 23.40 -10.82 -22.06
C SER A 767 22.36 -10.89 -20.91
N TRP A 768 21.99 -9.77 -20.26
CA TRP A 768 20.90 -8.83 -20.61
C TRP A 768 19.49 -9.41 -20.33
N LEU A 769 18.53 -8.72 -19.70
CA LEU A 769 18.42 -7.30 -19.30
C LEU A 769 17.53 -7.15 -18.05
N HIS A 770 17.79 -6.14 -17.21
CA HIS A 770 16.88 -5.65 -16.15
C HIS A 770 16.78 -4.13 -16.26
N GLY A 771 15.59 -3.58 -16.02
CA GLY A 771 15.31 -2.14 -15.93
C GLY A 771 13.81 -1.90 -15.66
N ASP A 772 13.36 -0.82 -15.04
CA ASP A 772 14.10 0.23 -14.33
C ASP A 772 13.27 0.74 -13.13
N ALA A 773 13.95 1.23 -12.10
CA ALA A 773 13.33 1.94 -10.97
C ALA A 773 14.06 3.27 -10.76
N TRP A 774 13.53 4.33 -11.37
CA TRP A 774 14.19 5.64 -11.42
C TRP A 774 14.34 6.27 -10.04
N THR A 775 15.58 6.31 -9.54
CA THR A 775 16.01 7.14 -8.42
C THR A 775 17.06 8.11 -8.93
N MET A 776 16.80 9.42 -8.82
CA MET A 776 17.69 10.45 -9.36
C MET A 776 19.05 10.45 -8.64
N TYR A 777 20.07 9.92 -9.30
CA TYR A 777 21.47 10.24 -8.99
C TYR A 777 21.83 11.59 -9.61
N ALA A 778 22.18 12.56 -8.77
CA ALA A 778 22.80 13.79 -9.24
C ALA A 778 24.31 13.55 -9.43
N HIS A 779 24.77 13.53 -10.68
CA HIS A 779 26.20 13.49 -10.99
C HIS A 779 26.83 14.86 -10.80
N THR A 780 27.49 15.09 -9.66
CA THR A 780 28.47 16.17 -9.49
C THR A 780 29.74 15.81 -10.24
N VAL A 781 29.98 16.47 -11.37
CA VAL A 781 31.28 16.43 -12.08
C VAL A 781 32.13 17.59 -11.56
N ASP A 782 32.86 17.36 -10.48
CA ASP A 782 33.80 18.36 -9.95
C ASP A 782 35.10 18.37 -10.76
N ALA A 783 35.56 19.56 -11.12
CA ALA A 783 36.80 19.78 -11.84
C ALA A 783 38.00 19.75 -10.87
N LEU A 784 39.00 18.91 -11.16
CA LEU A 784 40.28 18.94 -10.45
C LEU A 784 41.11 20.18 -10.87
N PRO A 785 41.74 20.90 -9.94
CA PRO A 785 42.59 22.05 -10.26
C PRO A 785 43.90 21.60 -10.91
N THR A 786 44.42 22.43 -11.83
CA THR A 786 45.63 22.14 -12.60
C THR A 786 46.92 22.22 -11.78
N CYS A 787 47.73 21.16 -11.78
CA CYS A 787 49.16 21.27 -11.50
C CYS A 787 49.94 20.11 -12.15
N GLY A 788 51.12 20.39 -12.73
CA GLY A 788 52.02 19.37 -13.30
C GLY A 788 52.02 19.25 -14.83
N ARG A 789 53.18 19.49 -15.44
CA ARG A 789 53.42 19.31 -16.89
C ARG A 789 53.53 17.82 -17.25
N THR A 790 53.10 17.44 -18.46
CA THR A 790 53.96 16.81 -19.50
C THR A 790 53.22 16.85 -20.85
N THR A 791 53.95 17.05 -21.95
CA THR A 791 53.39 17.25 -23.30
C THR A 791 53.33 15.96 -24.12
N VAL A 792 52.17 15.62 -24.68
CA VAL A 792 52.05 14.75 -25.88
C VAL A 792 50.94 15.29 -26.77
N CYS A 793 51.20 15.45 -28.07
CA CYS A 793 50.20 15.84 -29.07
C CYS A 793 49.80 14.62 -29.91
N VAL A 794 48.50 14.38 -30.09
CA VAL A 794 47.94 13.68 -31.26
C VAL A 794 46.66 14.40 -31.68
N SER A 795 46.44 14.53 -32.98
CA SER A 795 45.38 15.35 -33.57
C SER A 795 44.18 14.52 -34.03
N VAL A 796 42.99 15.15 -33.96
CA VAL A 796 41.90 15.13 -34.95
C VAL A 796 41.64 13.83 -35.73
N LEU A 797 40.43 13.28 -35.56
CA LEU A 797 39.53 13.05 -36.70
C LEU A 797 38.08 12.93 -36.24
N ALA A 798 37.16 13.45 -37.05
CA ALA A 798 35.72 13.25 -36.92
C ALA A 798 35.24 12.30 -38.03
N ALA A 799 34.21 11.50 -37.75
CA ALA A 799 33.52 10.70 -38.73
C ALA A 799 32.03 10.63 -38.40
N SER A 800 31.19 10.92 -39.38
CA SER A 800 29.73 10.76 -39.34
C SER A 800 29.32 9.35 -39.73
N GLY A 801 28.25 8.83 -39.12
CA GLY A 801 27.55 7.60 -39.50
C GLY A 801 26.12 7.65 -39.00
#